data_AF-A0A7S2EXW8-F1
#
_entry.id   AF-A0A7S2EXW8-F1
#
_cell.length_a   1.000
_cell.length_b   1.000
_cell.length_c   1.000
_cell.angle_alpha   90.00
_cell.angle_beta   90.00
_cell.angle_gamma   90.00
#
_symmetry.space_group_name_H-M   'P 1'
#
loop_
_entity.id
_entity.type
_entity.pdbx_description
1 polymer ?
#
loop_
_entity_poly.entity_id
_entity_poly.type
_entity_poly.pdbx_seq_one_letter_code
_entity_poly.pdbx_strand_id
1 'polypeptide(L)'
;PCTMILGFSGPQGPFRADTQLTVLPSQPTITQVTGMDDIQEDPSRQKVTLTVTPPTRGTATNYRVRVTWLEHSEVEGGSAWTQKQTTFDTMEDDTRIVARRLTAGRKYTFQVAGINLVGVGPFSAEYRVAGRMINVAFPMVTIEPEQPFPVPRKNAGPAWKSFRITATLSIPAEEPIGHLTFRNLVDGSRFDCEEYRGATVNEVSCLLRGPRPLTSDTAYEVVATNTESDEVLGRGNFTYEVLTGQSCYTTEPELRLLCNATQRCVRSCTECVEVEIDSQGVPQRMNTTEVAEWKMCLSDVCPDTNGAARRVWCPSSTAVNTCFASSGSTADCRLNCHALSTYHSGSDVCALPCSLNIGLGVSQACSTVLPGDTCSIECSNGYIHQGSAVAFTCPTDNAQEAHSLGDGVLTLPTCQASCSLFTCPAGWNAKPNPGSIVGTTKEECCNEIECTIGKWGPAERVPCQTCQGATRRRRATSCTACAVGYLNQVDDDDCGAYCATVTCPSGYVDKPDKGTIAGQSYHDCCNEVTCSGGTFSRRRATSCDTCSGTTRRRRATSCTGCSMNYVNQAGKDDCTKRTIVSGYSIQAHCVATTNLEHTNGKSIEWCAARCNQLAWRMCVGFNFNFHKNQCAPSGPCRGKGGGPDLNSWHFYRKR
;
A
#
# COMPACT_ATOMS: atom_id res chain seq x y z
N PRO A 1 -8.69 9.54 55.05
CA PRO A 1 -7.22 9.57 55.33
C PRO A 1 -6.49 10.47 54.33
N CYS A 2 -6.11 11.69 54.74
CA CYS A 2 -5.29 12.59 53.92
C CYS A 2 -3.81 12.25 54.13
N THR A 3 -3.22 11.46 53.24
CA THR A 3 -1.78 11.19 53.26
C THR A 3 -1.05 12.42 52.71
N MET A 4 -0.29 13.12 53.54
CA MET A 4 0.53 14.26 53.14
C MET A 4 1.94 13.75 52.81
N ILE A 5 2.42 13.99 51.58
CA ILE A 5 3.78 13.62 51.16
C ILE A 5 4.64 14.89 51.25
N LEU A 6 5.67 14.85 52.09
CA LEU A 6 6.63 15.94 52.25
C LEU A 6 7.93 15.56 51.54
N GLY A 7 8.43 16.47 50.70
CA GLY A 7 9.71 16.33 50.01
C GLY A 7 10.79 17.13 50.75
N PHE A 8 12.00 16.57 50.82
CA PHE A 8 13.15 17.24 51.43
C PHE A 8 14.25 17.37 50.36
N SER A 9 14.43 18.59 49.81
CA SER A 9 15.53 18.89 48.87
C SER A 9 16.48 19.93 49.47
N GLY A 10 17.53 19.44 50.13
CA GLY A 10 18.64 20.29 50.57
C GLY A 10 18.27 21.40 51.57
N PRO A 11 19.03 22.51 51.62
CA PRO A 11 18.94 23.52 52.69
C PRO A 11 17.65 24.37 52.69
N GLN A 12 16.70 24.14 51.78
CA GLN A 12 15.48 24.94 51.67
C GLN A 12 14.31 24.48 52.57
N GLY A 13 14.53 23.48 53.44
CA GLY A 13 13.50 22.99 54.35
C GLY A 13 12.44 22.09 53.68
N PRO A 14 11.55 21.46 54.47
CA PRO A 14 10.50 20.60 53.95
C PRO A 14 9.54 21.41 53.08
N PHE A 15 9.37 20.99 51.83
CA PHE A 15 8.31 21.49 50.97
C PHE A 15 7.21 20.45 50.81
N ARG A 16 6.01 20.93 50.52
CA ARG A 16 4.85 20.09 50.25
C ARG A 16 5.02 19.43 48.88
N ALA A 17 5.41 18.15 48.84
CA ALA A 17 5.65 17.44 47.57
C ALA A 17 4.34 17.22 46.79
N ASP A 18 3.18 17.28 47.45
CA ASP A 18 1.85 17.31 46.84
C ASP A 18 1.64 18.50 45.88
N THR A 19 2.38 19.60 46.05
CA THR A 19 2.37 20.74 45.10
C THR A 19 3.22 20.51 43.84
N GLN A 20 4.07 19.49 43.83
CA GLN A 20 4.89 19.10 42.67
C GLN A 20 4.46 17.78 42.02
N LEU A 21 3.47 17.09 42.58
CA LEU A 21 2.87 15.96 41.88
C LEU A 21 2.21 16.50 40.62
N THR A 22 2.72 16.06 39.47
CA THR A 22 2.04 16.25 38.20
C THR A 22 0.63 15.66 38.36
N VAL A 23 -0.36 16.55 38.28
CA VAL A 23 -1.78 16.19 38.30
C VAL A 23 -2.29 16.17 36.87
N LEU A 24 -3.34 15.40 36.61
CA LEU A 24 -4.02 15.44 35.32
C LEU A 24 -4.46 16.87 35.00
N PRO A 25 -4.36 17.32 33.73
CA PRO A 25 -4.87 18.61 33.32
C PRO A 25 -6.37 18.71 33.61
N SER A 26 -6.82 19.86 34.09
CA SER A 26 -8.23 20.19 34.23
C SER A 26 -8.91 20.30 32.87
N GLN A 27 -10.23 20.19 32.85
CA GLN A 27 -11.06 20.32 31.66
C GLN A 27 -10.81 21.67 30.95
N PRO A 28 -10.28 21.69 29.71
CA PRO A 28 -10.23 22.92 28.91
C PRO A 28 -11.64 23.25 28.37
N THR A 29 -11.82 24.47 27.88
CA THR A 29 -13.05 24.90 27.19
C THR A 29 -12.74 25.42 25.80
N ILE A 30 -13.52 25.03 24.80
CA ILE A 30 -13.46 25.62 23.45
C ILE A 30 -14.18 26.96 23.51
N THR A 31 -13.49 28.06 23.24
CA THR A 31 -14.03 29.43 23.27
C THR A 31 -14.52 29.90 21.92
N GLN A 32 -13.91 29.41 20.85
CA GLN A 32 -14.23 29.82 19.48
C GLN A 32 -13.88 28.72 18.49
N VAL A 33 -14.66 28.64 17.41
CA VAL A 33 -14.33 27.86 16.21
C VAL A 33 -14.35 28.81 15.01
N THR A 34 -13.29 28.83 14.22
CA THR A 34 -13.14 29.68 13.03
C THR A 34 -12.73 28.86 11.79
N GLY A 35 -12.81 29.46 10.61
CA GLY A 35 -12.52 28.79 9.33
C GLY A 35 -13.65 27.89 8.82
N MET A 36 -14.88 28.07 9.31
CA MET A 36 -16.04 27.31 8.86
C MET A 36 -16.41 27.62 7.40
N ASP A 37 -16.05 28.80 6.89
CA ASP A 37 -16.32 29.24 5.52
C ASP A 37 -15.09 29.13 4.59
N ASP A 38 -13.95 28.64 5.09
CA ASP A 38 -12.72 28.49 4.30
C ASP A 38 -12.81 27.23 3.43
N ILE A 39 -13.37 27.36 2.23
CA ILE A 39 -13.54 26.25 1.29
C ILE A 39 -12.17 25.83 0.74
N GLN A 40 -11.73 24.60 1.07
CA GLN A 40 -10.64 23.93 0.35
C GLN A 40 -11.18 23.30 -0.94
N GLU A 41 -10.35 23.26 -1.99
CA GLU A 41 -10.70 22.63 -3.28
C GLU A 41 -11.13 21.17 -3.13
N ASP A 42 -10.46 20.41 -2.25
CA ASP A 42 -10.85 19.03 -1.93
C ASP A 42 -11.92 19.03 -0.82
N PRO A 43 -13.17 18.61 -1.13
CA PRO A 43 -14.27 18.63 -0.17
C PRO A 43 -14.04 17.68 1.02
N SER A 44 -13.10 16.73 0.94
CA SER A 44 -12.73 15.81 2.02
C SER A 44 -11.59 16.31 2.92
N ARG A 45 -11.01 17.48 2.62
CA ARG A 45 -9.84 18.04 3.32
C ARG A 45 -10.09 19.40 3.96
N GLN A 46 -11.33 19.67 4.35
CA GLN A 46 -11.68 20.88 5.07
C GLN A 46 -10.98 20.92 6.44
N LYS A 47 -10.85 22.13 6.98
CA LYS A 47 -10.20 22.38 8.26
C LYS A 47 -10.96 23.45 9.03
N VAL A 48 -10.93 23.37 10.35
CA VAL A 48 -11.38 24.45 11.24
C VAL A 48 -10.33 24.69 12.32
N THR A 49 -10.29 25.91 12.84
CA THR A 49 -9.40 26.27 13.95
C THR A 49 -10.23 26.40 15.22
N LEU A 50 -9.88 25.62 16.24
CA LEU A 50 -10.46 25.66 17.58
C LEU A 50 -9.56 26.53 18.46
N THR A 51 -10.14 27.53 19.12
CA THR A 51 -9.46 28.27 20.19
C THR A 51 -9.91 27.68 21.52
N VAL A 52 -8.97 27.28 22.38
CA VAL A 52 -9.24 26.67 23.69
C VAL A 52 -8.66 27.47 24.84
N THR A 53 -9.28 27.40 26.01
CA THR A 53 -8.66 27.88 27.26
C THR A 53 -7.60 26.87 27.73
N PRO A 54 -6.45 27.35 28.23
CA PRO A 54 -5.48 26.47 28.86
C PRO A 54 -6.09 25.86 30.14
N PRO A 55 -5.71 24.62 30.52
CA PRO A 55 -6.13 24.02 31.78
C PRO A 55 -5.76 24.90 32.98
N THR A 56 -6.69 25.13 33.90
CA THR A 56 -6.49 25.89 35.15
C THR A 56 -5.68 25.11 36.19
N ARG A 57 -5.65 23.78 36.11
CA ARG A 57 -4.86 22.90 36.97
C ARG A 57 -4.16 21.85 36.12
N GLY A 58 -2.89 21.58 36.39
CA GLY A 58 -2.08 20.63 35.62
C GLY A 58 -1.75 21.19 34.23
N THR A 59 -0.48 21.52 34.00
CA THR A 59 -0.01 22.02 32.71
C THR A 59 -0.22 20.94 31.64
N ALA A 60 -0.90 21.29 30.54
CA ALA A 60 -0.96 20.44 29.36
C ALA A 60 0.31 20.62 28.53
N THR A 61 0.88 19.51 28.06
CA THR A 61 1.95 19.50 27.06
C THR A 61 1.41 19.43 25.64
N ASN A 62 0.16 18.98 25.49
CA ASN A 62 -0.58 18.89 24.25
C ASN A 62 -2.07 18.64 24.53
N TYR A 63 -2.89 18.52 23.48
CA TYR A 63 -4.34 18.35 23.57
C TYR A 63 -4.81 17.14 22.78
N ARG A 64 -5.80 16.42 23.32
CA ARG A 64 -6.57 15.39 22.61
C ARG A 64 -7.87 16.01 22.14
N VAL A 65 -8.10 15.99 20.83
CA VAL A 65 -9.35 16.46 20.22
C VAL A 65 -10.20 15.25 19.87
N ARG A 66 -11.47 15.29 20.25
CA ARG A 66 -12.51 14.36 19.76
C ARG A 66 -13.41 15.12 18.80
N VAL A 67 -13.56 14.57 17.61
CA VAL A 67 -14.44 15.09 16.56
C VAL A 67 -15.57 14.08 16.38
N THR A 68 -16.80 14.54 16.46
CA THR A 68 -18.00 13.70 16.36
C THR A 68 -18.89 14.22 15.24
N TRP A 69 -19.38 13.34 14.38
CA TRP A 69 -20.32 13.64 13.30
C TRP A 69 -21.41 12.57 13.19
N LEU A 70 -22.49 12.88 12.46
CA LEU A 70 -23.51 11.91 12.09
C LEU A 70 -23.24 11.43 10.66
N GLU A 71 -23.35 10.13 10.44
CA GLU A 71 -23.22 9.50 9.12
C GLU A 71 -24.49 8.73 8.82
N HIS A 72 -25.14 9.09 7.71
CA HIS A 72 -26.30 8.37 7.20
C HIS A 72 -25.83 7.03 6.63
N SER A 73 -26.44 5.95 7.10
CA SER A 73 -26.20 4.60 6.59
C SER A 73 -27.52 3.99 6.15
N GLU A 74 -27.54 3.48 4.92
CA GLU A 74 -28.59 2.59 4.45
C GLU A 74 -28.41 1.23 5.13
N VAL A 75 -29.47 0.76 5.78
CA VAL A 75 -29.54 -0.55 6.43
C VAL A 75 -30.64 -1.32 5.72
N GLU A 76 -30.55 -2.65 5.59
CA GLU A 76 -31.59 -3.44 4.91
C GLU A 76 -33.00 -3.12 5.49
N GLY A 77 -33.82 -2.42 4.71
CA GLY A 77 -35.17 -1.99 5.09
C GLY A 77 -35.33 -0.56 5.62
N GLY A 78 -34.30 0.28 5.60
CA GLY A 78 -34.43 1.69 5.99
C GLY A 78 -33.12 2.49 5.95
N SER A 79 -33.17 3.71 6.48
CA SER A 79 -31.97 4.50 6.69
C SER A 79 -31.84 4.94 8.14
N ALA A 80 -30.63 4.93 8.67
CA ALA A 80 -30.34 5.29 10.05
C ALA A 80 -29.13 6.23 10.11
N TRP A 81 -29.24 7.25 10.95
CA TRP A 81 -28.12 8.12 11.30
C TRP A 81 -27.27 7.46 12.38
N THR A 82 -26.02 7.20 12.07
CA THR A 82 -25.06 6.63 13.02
C THR A 82 -24.07 7.70 13.49
N GLN A 83 -23.89 7.82 14.80
CA GLN A 83 -22.88 8.71 15.36
C GLN A 83 -21.50 8.10 15.16
N LYS A 84 -20.62 8.83 14.49
CA LYS A 84 -19.22 8.49 14.28
C LYS A 84 -18.34 9.46 15.05
N GLN A 85 -17.17 8.98 15.46
CA GLN A 85 -16.19 9.78 16.17
C GLN A 85 -14.77 9.41 15.76
N THR A 86 -13.89 10.40 15.76
CA THR A 86 -12.44 10.23 15.65
C THR A 86 -11.73 11.06 16.70
N THR A 87 -10.52 10.65 17.05
CA THR A 87 -9.68 11.37 18.00
C THR A 87 -8.28 11.54 17.44
N PHE A 88 -7.68 12.70 17.69
CA PHE A 88 -6.27 12.94 17.39
C PHE A 88 -5.63 13.77 18.49
N ASP A 89 -4.31 13.64 18.63
CA ASP A 89 -3.52 14.38 19.60
C ASP A 89 -2.72 15.47 18.88
N THR A 90 -2.63 16.66 19.47
CA THR A 90 -1.74 17.72 19.01
C THR A 90 -0.30 17.40 19.41
N MET A 91 0.65 18.02 18.70
CA MET A 91 2.08 17.90 19.02
C MET A 91 2.55 18.92 20.06
N GLU A 92 1.81 20.03 20.18
CA GLU A 92 2.16 21.19 20.99
C GLU A 92 0.99 21.59 21.89
N ASP A 93 1.29 22.40 22.91
CA ASP A 93 0.36 22.96 23.89
C ASP A 93 -0.31 24.27 23.42
N ASP A 94 -0.27 24.55 22.11
CA ASP A 94 -0.94 25.71 21.54
C ASP A 94 -2.46 25.65 21.79
N THR A 95 -2.98 26.76 22.30
CA THR A 95 -4.42 27.02 22.47
C THR A 95 -5.17 27.16 21.15
N ARG A 96 -4.47 27.27 20.01
CA ARG A 96 -5.04 27.25 18.66
C ARG A 96 -4.82 25.89 18.00
N ILE A 97 -5.89 25.09 17.96
CA ILE A 97 -5.84 23.72 17.46
C ILE A 97 -6.49 23.64 16.07
N VAL A 98 -5.79 23.12 15.07
CA VAL A 98 -6.33 22.95 13.72
C VAL A 98 -6.86 21.52 13.54
N ALA A 99 -8.19 21.37 13.49
CA ALA A 99 -8.83 20.11 13.10
C ALA A 99 -8.86 20.02 11.57
N ARG A 100 -8.36 18.91 11.01
CA ARG A 100 -8.18 18.70 9.56
C ARG A 100 -8.90 17.43 9.10
N ARG A 101 -8.97 17.23 7.77
CA ARG A 101 -9.62 16.07 7.12
C ARG A 101 -11.11 15.99 7.46
N LEU A 102 -11.73 17.18 7.52
CA LEU A 102 -13.16 17.30 7.65
C LEU A 102 -13.77 17.29 6.26
N THR A 103 -14.94 16.69 6.14
CA THR A 103 -15.74 16.62 4.93
C THR A 103 -16.70 17.82 4.88
N ALA A 104 -16.73 18.56 3.77
CA ALA A 104 -17.58 19.72 3.56
C ALA A 104 -19.07 19.36 3.69
N GLY A 105 -19.89 20.27 4.22
CA GLY A 105 -21.34 20.05 4.41
C GLY A 105 -21.73 19.09 5.52
N ARG A 106 -20.78 18.36 6.12
CA ARG A 106 -21.06 17.54 7.30
C ARG A 106 -21.15 18.40 8.56
N LYS A 107 -22.01 17.96 9.49
CA LYS A 107 -22.23 18.60 10.79
C LYS A 107 -21.34 17.96 11.86
N TYR A 108 -20.55 18.76 12.56
CA TYR A 108 -19.56 18.31 13.55
C TYR A 108 -19.79 18.88 14.95
N THR A 109 -19.34 18.16 15.96
CA THR A 109 -19.08 18.68 17.32
C THR A 109 -17.66 18.36 17.73
N PHE A 110 -17.11 19.20 18.59
CA PHE A 110 -15.73 19.12 19.05
C PHE A 110 -15.69 19.04 20.57
N GLN A 111 -14.83 18.17 21.09
CA GLN A 111 -14.43 18.16 22.50
C GLN A 111 -12.91 18.15 22.58
N VAL A 112 -12.34 18.79 23.60
CA VAL A 112 -10.89 18.84 23.81
C VAL A 112 -10.55 18.42 25.23
N ALA A 113 -9.46 17.68 25.41
CA ALA A 113 -8.88 17.34 26.71
C ALA A 113 -7.39 17.70 26.73
N GLY A 114 -6.88 18.25 27.83
CA GLY A 114 -5.44 18.45 28.01
C GLY A 114 -4.72 17.12 28.26
N ILE A 115 -3.51 16.97 27.75
CA ILE A 115 -2.64 15.80 27.95
C ILE A 115 -1.36 16.28 28.64
N ASN A 116 -0.84 15.51 29.59
CA ASN A 116 0.51 15.67 30.12
C ASN A 116 1.15 14.31 30.46
N LEU A 117 2.30 14.33 31.12
CA LEU A 117 3.05 13.11 31.51
C LEU A 117 2.24 12.12 32.37
N VAL A 118 1.17 12.56 33.03
CA VAL A 118 0.30 11.71 33.87
C VAL A 118 -0.76 11.00 33.04
N GLY A 119 -1.20 11.64 31.95
CA GLY A 119 -2.23 11.12 31.07
C GLY A 119 -3.16 12.21 30.55
N VAL A 120 -4.36 11.79 30.17
CA VAL A 120 -5.38 12.64 29.54
C VAL A 120 -6.37 13.11 30.60
N GLY A 121 -6.57 14.42 30.68
CA GLY A 121 -7.60 15.05 31.50
C GLY A 121 -9.03 14.77 30.99
N PRO A 122 -10.05 15.27 31.69
CA PRO A 122 -11.43 15.19 31.22
C PRO A 122 -11.65 16.01 29.94
N PHE A 123 -12.46 15.49 29.02
CA PHE A 123 -12.90 16.22 27.82
C PHE A 123 -13.83 17.37 28.18
N SER A 124 -13.73 18.47 27.43
CA SER A 124 -14.67 19.60 27.46
C SER A 124 -16.11 19.17 27.18
N ALA A 125 -17.07 20.04 27.51
CA ALA A 125 -18.41 19.95 26.92
C ALA A 125 -18.31 19.97 25.38
N GLU A 126 -19.30 19.37 24.71
CA GLU A 126 -19.42 19.45 23.25
C GLU A 126 -19.62 20.91 22.85
N TYR A 127 -18.73 21.41 21.99
CA TYR A 127 -18.90 22.72 21.42
C TYR A 127 -19.96 22.69 20.31
N ARG A 128 -20.95 23.58 20.45
CA ARG A 128 -22.11 23.75 19.57
C ARG A 128 -22.33 25.23 19.32
N VAL A 129 -22.66 25.61 18.09
CA VAL A 129 -23.00 26.99 17.74
C VAL A 129 -24.51 27.14 17.85
N ALA A 130 -24.97 27.99 18.78
CA ALA A 130 -26.40 28.15 19.09
C ALA A 130 -27.13 26.82 19.38
N GLY A 131 -26.46 25.88 20.07
CA GLY A 131 -27.01 24.55 20.42
C GLY A 131 -27.01 23.53 19.27
N ARG A 132 -26.60 23.93 18.06
CA ARG A 132 -26.53 23.05 16.88
C ARG A 132 -25.10 22.57 16.62
N MET A 133 -24.99 21.43 15.92
CA MET A 133 -23.71 20.98 15.38
C MET A 133 -23.20 22.00 14.34
N ILE A 134 -21.89 22.06 14.14
CA ILE A 134 -21.23 23.02 13.25
C ILE A 134 -21.19 22.48 11.83
N ASN A 135 -21.69 23.24 10.86
CA ASN A 135 -21.45 22.96 9.44
C ASN A 135 -20.03 23.40 9.10
N VAL A 136 -19.22 22.47 8.58
CA VAL A 136 -17.85 22.77 8.16
C VAL A 136 -17.83 22.88 6.64
N ALA A 137 -17.61 24.10 6.13
CA ALA A 137 -17.70 24.46 4.72
C ALA A 137 -19.04 24.08 4.07
N PHE A 138 -19.37 24.72 2.96
CA PHE A 138 -20.47 24.29 2.11
C PHE A 138 -19.92 23.33 1.05
N PRO A 139 -20.64 22.25 0.69
CA PRO A 139 -20.36 21.48 -0.51
C PRO A 139 -20.28 22.41 -1.72
N MET A 140 -19.35 22.15 -2.62
CA MET A 140 -19.15 22.97 -3.81
C MET A 140 -20.25 22.64 -4.82
N VAL A 141 -20.96 23.66 -5.31
CA VAL A 141 -21.92 23.51 -6.41
C VAL A 141 -21.16 23.70 -7.72
N THR A 142 -21.18 22.67 -8.57
CA THR A 142 -20.66 22.74 -9.94
C THR A 142 -21.83 22.83 -10.91
N ILE A 143 -21.79 23.79 -11.82
CA ILE A 143 -22.80 24.00 -12.86
C ILE A 143 -22.23 23.56 -14.20
N GLU A 144 -22.98 22.68 -14.87
CA GLU A 144 -22.70 22.22 -16.23
C GLU A 144 -23.92 22.49 -17.12
N PRO A 145 -23.78 23.26 -18.19
CA PRO A 145 -24.88 23.46 -19.14
C PRO A 145 -25.19 22.17 -19.90
N GLU A 146 -26.47 21.80 -20.00
CA GLU A 146 -26.88 20.57 -20.70
C GLU A 146 -26.71 20.69 -22.23
N GLN A 147 -26.73 21.92 -22.75
CA GLN A 147 -26.54 22.18 -24.18
C GLN A 147 -25.07 22.56 -24.44
N PRO A 148 -24.41 21.97 -25.44
CA PRO A 148 -23.08 22.37 -25.83
C PRO A 148 -23.09 23.81 -26.36
N PHE A 149 -22.23 24.65 -25.80
CA PHE A 149 -21.89 25.98 -26.32
C PHE A 149 -20.36 26.02 -26.53
N PRO A 150 -19.83 26.93 -27.38
CA PRO A 150 -18.56 26.76 -28.08
C PRO A 150 -17.32 26.68 -27.20
N VAL A 151 -17.45 27.07 -25.93
CA VAL A 151 -16.43 26.84 -24.93
C VAL A 151 -17.15 26.31 -23.68
N PRO A 152 -17.31 24.98 -23.54
CA PRO A 152 -17.89 24.40 -22.33
C PRO A 152 -16.91 24.63 -21.17
N ARG A 153 -17.04 25.78 -20.51
CA ARG A 153 -16.37 26.05 -19.25
C ARG A 153 -17.31 25.62 -18.14
N LYS A 154 -16.80 24.80 -17.22
CA LYS A 154 -17.51 24.53 -15.96
C LYS A 154 -17.82 25.84 -15.29
N ASN A 155 -19.02 25.96 -14.71
CA ASN A 155 -19.47 27.15 -14.01
C ASN A 155 -19.60 28.39 -14.90
N ALA A 156 -19.78 28.24 -16.20
CA ALA A 156 -20.08 29.36 -17.09
C ALA A 156 -21.32 29.07 -17.95
N GLY A 157 -21.98 30.12 -18.41
CA GLY A 157 -23.06 29.98 -19.38
C GLY A 157 -23.39 31.30 -20.09
N PRO A 158 -24.11 31.22 -21.21
CA PRO A 158 -24.39 32.39 -22.04
C PRO A 158 -25.40 33.33 -21.39
N ALA A 159 -25.11 34.63 -21.32
CA ALA A 159 -26.05 35.64 -20.84
C ALA A 159 -27.23 35.88 -21.81
N TRP A 160 -27.04 35.59 -23.10
CA TRP A 160 -27.91 36.02 -24.20
C TRP A 160 -29.01 35.02 -24.57
N LYS A 161 -29.06 33.83 -23.97
CA LYS A 161 -30.06 32.80 -24.28
C LYS A 161 -30.51 32.08 -23.01
N SER A 162 -31.74 31.57 -23.02
CA SER A 162 -32.15 30.60 -22.00
C SER A 162 -31.48 29.25 -22.24
N PHE A 163 -30.99 28.61 -21.20
CA PHE A 163 -30.38 27.28 -21.27
C PHE A 163 -30.65 26.49 -20.01
N ARG A 164 -30.64 25.17 -20.14
CA ARG A 164 -30.79 24.25 -19.03
C ARG A 164 -29.41 23.95 -18.45
N ILE A 165 -29.33 23.93 -17.13
CA ILE A 165 -28.14 23.57 -16.39
C ILE A 165 -28.41 22.36 -15.53
N THR A 166 -27.36 21.61 -15.26
CA THR A 166 -27.26 20.63 -14.19
C THR A 166 -26.35 21.21 -13.12
N ALA A 167 -26.84 21.28 -11.89
CA ALA A 167 -26.06 21.64 -10.73
C ALA A 167 -25.78 20.38 -9.90
N THR A 168 -24.49 20.13 -9.63
CA THR A 168 -24.03 18.95 -8.90
C THR A 168 -23.26 19.39 -7.65
N LEU A 169 -23.60 18.82 -6.50
CA LEU A 169 -22.86 19.02 -5.27
C LEU A 169 -21.60 18.14 -5.25
N SER A 170 -20.52 18.65 -4.65
CA SER A 170 -19.29 17.86 -4.51
C SER A 170 -19.44 16.68 -3.54
N ILE A 171 -20.43 16.74 -2.65
CA ILE A 171 -20.84 15.69 -1.72
C ILE A 171 -22.37 15.69 -1.66
N PRO A 172 -23.03 14.52 -1.66
CA PRO A 172 -24.48 14.44 -1.45
C PRO A 172 -24.93 15.11 -0.15
N ALA A 173 -25.97 15.92 -0.24
CA ALA A 173 -26.65 16.55 0.90
C ALA A 173 -27.52 15.54 1.68
N GLU A 174 -27.96 15.94 2.87
CA GLU A 174 -28.89 15.14 3.70
C GLU A 174 -30.30 15.13 3.10
N GLU A 175 -30.63 16.17 2.33
CA GLU A 175 -31.94 16.39 1.70
C GLU A 175 -31.79 16.70 0.21
N PRO A 176 -32.82 16.44 -0.62
CA PRO A 176 -32.81 16.82 -2.02
C PRO A 176 -32.64 18.33 -2.22
N ILE A 177 -31.92 18.71 -3.27
CA ILE A 177 -31.75 20.10 -3.66
C ILE A 177 -33.11 20.65 -4.13
N GLY A 178 -33.63 21.63 -3.40
CA GLY A 178 -34.92 22.25 -3.66
C GLY A 178 -34.85 23.45 -4.58
N HIS A 179 -33.92 24.36 -4.29
CA HIS A 179 -33.79 25.63 -5.02
C HIS A 179 -32.33 25.99 -5.26
N LEU A 180 -32.08 26.63 -6.40
CA LEU A 180 -30.81 27.24 -6.77
C LEU A 180 -31.01 28.75 -6.93
N THR A 181 -30.35 29.52 -6.06
CA THR A 181 -30.35 30.98 -6.12
C THR A 181 -28.98 31.47 -6.59
N PHE A 182 -28.98 32.39 -7.53
CA PHE A 182 -27.78 33.04 -8.06
C PHE A 182 -27.73 34.47 -7.54
N ARG A 183 -26.66 34.81 -6.83
CA ARG A 183 -26.45 36.13 -6.24
C ARG A 183 -25.28 36.82 -6.89
N ASN A 184 -25.51 37.96 -7.54
CA ASN A 184 -24.46 38.76 -8.16
C ASN A 184 -23.47 39.22 -7.07
N LEU A 185 -22.18 38.98 -7.30
CA LEU A 185 -21.12 39.32 -6.35
C LEU A 185 -20.86 40.83 -6.24
N VAL A 186 -21.26 41.62 -7.25
CA VAL A 186 -21.02 43.06 -7.32
C VAL A 186 -22.15 43.86 -6.68
N ASP A 187 -23.40 43.64 -7.12
CA ASP A 187 -24.56 44.44 -6.67
C ASP A 187 -25.47 43.70 -5.67
N GLY A 188 -25.23 42.41 -5.43
CA GLY A 188 -26.01 41.58 -4.52
C GLY A 188 -27.40 41.20 -5.03
N SER A 189 -27.77 41.57 -6.26
CA SER A 189 -29.02 41.16 -6.91
C SER A 189 -29.11 39.65 -7.00
N ARG A 190 -30.34 39.12 -6.99
CA ARG A 190 -30.60 37.68 -6.94
C ARG A 190 -31.60 37.26 -7.98
N PHE A 191 -31.45 36.05 -8.47
CA PHE A 191 -32.47 35.36 -9.25
C PHE A 191 -32.43 33.86 -8.97
N ASP A 192 -33.57 33.21 -9.13
CA ASP A 192 -33.70 31.77 -8.93
C ASP A 192 -33.76 31.04 -10.27
N CYS A 193 -33.36 29.77 -10.25
CA CYS A 193 -33.59 28.89 -11.38
C CYS A 193 -35.08 28.52 -11.49
N GLU A 194 -35.53 28.16 -12.69
CA GLU A 194 -36.91 27.75 -12.95
C GLU A 194 -36.98 26.31 -13.47
N GLU A 195 -38.18 25.72 -13.54
CA GLU A 195 -38.41 24.40 -14.17
C GLU A 195 -37.45 23.28 -13.70
N TYR A 196 -37.37 23.08 -12.39
CA TYR A 196 -36.55 22.04 -11.76
C TYR A 196 -36.94 20.63 -12.25
N ARG A 197 -35.94 19.79 -12.50
CA ARG A 197 -36.06 18.38 -12.93
C ARG A 197 -35.01 17.53 -12.23
N GLY A 198 -35.40 16.31 -11.87
CA GLY A 198 -34.46 15.32 -11.32
C GLY A 198 -33.77 15.77 -10.03
N ALA A 199 -34.46 16.51 -9.16
CA ALA A 199 -33.92 16.91 -7.87
C ALA A 199 -33.61 15.67 -7.01
N THR A 200 -32.33 15.50 -6.71
CA THR A 200 -31.79 14.46 -5.83
C THR A 200 -30.97 15.11 -4.72
N VAL A 201 -30.42 14.29 -3.82
CA VAL A 201 -29.48 14.75 -2.78
C VAL A 201 -28.16 15.27 -3.34
N ASN A 202 -27.83 15.00 -4.60
CA ASN A 202 -26.53 15.37 -5.18
C ASN A 202 -26.63 16.25 -6.42
N GLU A 203 -27.76 16.22 -7.12
CA GLU A 203 -27.91 16.80 -8.43
C GLU A 203 -29.31 17.38 -8.62
N VAL A 204 -29.41 18.50 -9.33
CA VAL A 204 -30.67 19.03 -9.83
C VAL A 204 -30.47 19.71 -11.18
N SER A 205 -31.40 19.50 -12.11
CA SER A 205 -31.44 20.21 -13.39
C SER A 205 -32.49 21.31 -13.34
N CYS A 206 -32.21 22.47 -13.94
CA CYS A 206 -33.14 23.59 -13.98
C CYS A 206 -32.87 24.52 -15.18
N LEU A 207 -33.86 25.33 -15.54
CA LEU A 207 -33.80 26.30 -16.63
C LEU A 207 -33.36 27.67 -16.11
N LEU A 208 -32.25 28.16 -16.65
CA LEU A 208 -31.85 29.56 -16.52
C LEU A 208 -32.45 30.36 -17.67
N ARG A 209 -33.33 31.32 -17.36
CA ARG A 209 -33.89 32.21 -18.37
C ARG A 209 -32.89 33.28 -18.80
N GLY A 210 -32.79 33.46 -20.12
CA GLY A 210 -32.18 34.60 -20.80
C GLY A 210 -33.16 35.26 -21.79
N PRO A 211 -32.82 36.42 -22.37
CA PRO A 211 -31.55 37.14 -22.26
C PRO A 211 -31.47 38.07 -21.04
N ARG A 212 -30.29 38.15 -20.41
CA ARG A 212 -29.94 39.18 -19.43
C ARG A 212 -29.08 40.25 -20.12
N PRO A 213 -29.43 41.54 -20.01
CA PRO A 213 -28.62 42.61 -20.58
C PRO A 213 -27.36 42.79 -19.73
N LEU A 214 -26.32 42.01 -20.03
CA LEU A 214 -25.01 42.14 -19.40
C LEU A 214 -24.05 42.80 -20.40
N THR A 215 -23.34 43.82 -19.93
CA THR A 215 -22.33 44.55 -20.71
C THR A 215 -20.91 44.03 -20.48
N SER A 216 -20.73 43.17 -19.49
CA SER A 216 -19.48 42.49 -19.16
C SER A 216 -19.75 41.16 -18.46
N ASP A 217 -18.76 40.27 -18.47
CA ASP A 217 -18.84 39.01 -17.73
C ASP A 217 -19.18 39.29 -16.27
N THR A 218 -20.20 38.61 -15.76
CA THR A 218 -20.71 38.86 -14.41
C THR A 218 -20.67 37.57 -13.62
N ALA A 219 -19.99 37.61 -12.47
CA ALA A 219 -19.85 36.48 -11.57
C ALA A 219 -20.96 36.48 -10.50
N TYR A 220 -21.51 35.30 -10.25
CA TYR A 220 -22.57 35.01 -9.30
C TYR A 220 -22.11 33.95 -8.30
N GLU A 221 -22.46 34.14 -7.03
CA GLU A 221 -22.50 33.07 -6.04
C GLU A 221 -23.74 32.22 -6.30
N VAL A 222 -23.57 30.93 -6.48
CA VAL A 222 -24.65 29.95 -6.57
C VAL A 222 -24.90 29.40 -5.18
N VAL A 223 -26.13 29.44 -4.71
CA VAL A 223 -26.54 28.90 -3.42
C VAL A 223 -27.58 27.83 -3.65
N ALA A 224 -27.24 26.58 -3.32
CA ALA A 224 -28.17 25.47 -3.30
C ALA A 224 -28.83 25.39 -1.93
N THR A 225 -30.16 25.31 -1.89
CA THR A 225 -30.94 25.14 -0.66
C THR A 225 -31.85 23.94 -0.75
N ASN A 226 -32.31 23.45 0.40
CA ASN A 226 -33.28 22.36 0.48
C ASN A 226 -34.67 22.76 -0.05
N THR A 227 -35.63 21.85 0.00
CA THR A 227 -36.99 22.06 -0.57
C THR A 227 -37.75 23.22 0.12
N GLU A 228 -37.48 23.47 1.39
CA GLU A 228 -38.09 24.53 2.19
C GLU A 228 -37.35 25.87 2.10
N SER A 229 -36.21 25.91 1.39
CA SER A 229 -35.31 27.07 1.27
C SER A 229 -34.74 27.59 2.60
N ASP A 230 -34.78 26.80 3.68
CA ASP A 230 -34.36 27.22 5.01
C ASP A 230 -32.95 26.72 5.38
N GLU A 231 -32.45 25.68 4.69
CA GLU A 231 -31.08 25.17 4.84
C GLU A 231 -30.26 25.32 3.56
N VAL A 232 -29.04 25.87 3.69
CA VAL A 232 -28.07 25.96 2.60
C VAL A 232 -27.31 24.64 2.49
N LEU A 233 -27.51 23.95 1.37
CA LEU A 233 -26.92 22.64 1.05
C LEU A 233 -25.57 22.73 0.35
N GLY A 234 -25.28 23.84 -0.34
CA GLY A 234 -24.05 24.01 -1.09
C GLY A 234 -23.86 25.42 -1.62
N ARG A 235 -22.61 25.78 -1.94
CA ARG A 235 -22.25 27.05 -2.57
C ARG A 235 -21.29 26.83 -3.73
N GLY A 236 -21.42 27.63 -4.78
CA GLY A 236 -20.53 27.61 -5.93
C GLY A 236 -20.39 29.00 -6.53
N ASN A 237 -19.60 29.10 -7.59
CA ASN A 237 -19.52 30.30 -8.40
C ASN A 237 -20.06 29.98 -9.80
N PHE A 238 -20.64 30.97 -10.45
CA PHE A 238 -21.14 30.87 -11.82
C PHE A 238 -20.90 32.18 -12.56
N THR A 239 -20.39 32.12 -13.78
CA THR A 239 -20.13 33.31 -14.60
C THR A 239 -21.06 33.33 -15.79
N TYR A 240 -21.84 34.39 -15.92
CA TYR A 240 -22.46 34.68 -17.21
C TYR A 240 -21.41 35.30 -18.12
N GLU A 241 -21.18 34.66 -19.27
CA GLU A 241 -20.34 35.20 -20.33
C GLU A 241 -21.17 36.12 -21.22
N VAL A 242 -20.60 37.26 -21.63
CA VAL A 242 -21.21 38.13 -22.63
C VAL A 242 -21.05 37.58 -24.03
N LEU A 243 -22.00 37.93 -24.90
CA LEU A 243 -21.93 37.51 -26.30
C LEU A 243 -20.75 38.22 -26.96
N THR A 244 -19.84 37.46 -27.57
CA THR A 244 -18.69 37.99 -28.32
C THR A 244 -18.85 37.72 -29.82
N GLY A 245 -18.10 38.43 -30.67
CA GLY A 245 -18.05 38.13 -32.11
C GLY A 245 -17.63 36.69 -32.38
N GLN A 246 -16.63 36.22 -31.65
CA GLN A 246 -16.21 34.82 -31.64
C GLN A 246 -17.33 33.85 -31.23
N SER A 247 -18.11 34.19 -30.19
CA SER A 247 -19.26 33.38 -29.78
C SER A 247 -20.29 33.27 -30.90
N CYS A 248 -20.62 34.39 -31.56
CA CYS A 248 -21.54 34.39 -32.70
C CYS A 248 -21.06 33.53 -33.86
N TYR A 249 -19.79 33.66 -34.24
CA TYR A 249 -19.20 32.86 -35.30
C TYR A 249 -19.28 31.36 -35.01
N THR A 250 -19.05 30.98 -33.77
CA THR A 250 -18.98 29.57 -33.36
C THR A 250 -20.35 28.96 -33.05
N THR A 251 -21.30 29.69 -32.44
CA THR A 251 -22.65 29.18 -32.17
C THR A 251 -23.56 29.22 -33.37
N GLU A 252 -23.47 30.28 -34.17
CA GLU A 252 -24.39 30.58 -35.25
C GLU A 252 -23.58 30.90 -36.51
N PRO A 253 -23.02 29.89 -37.19
CA PRO A 253 -22.08 30.09 -38.31
C PRO A 253 -22.69 30.84 -39.50
N GLU A 254 -24.01 30.98 -39.56
CA GLU A 254 -24.69 31.86 -40.52
C GLU A 254 -24.76 33.33 -40.05
N LEU A 255 -24.73 33.59 -38.73
CA LEU A 255 -24.86 34.89 -38.07
C LEU A 255 -23.51 35.31 -37.47
N ARG A 256 -22.49 35.43 -38.31
CA ARG A 256 -21.06 35.53 -37.94
C ARG A 256 -20.62 36.81 -37.24
N LEU A 257 -21.50 37.79 -37.10
CA LEU A 257 -21.16 39.12 -36.60
C LEU A 257 -21.93 39.40 -35.33
N LEU A 258 -21.28 40.00 -34.33
CA LEU A 258 -21.97 40.53 -33.17
C LEU A 258 -22.43 41.96 -33.43
N CYS A 259 -23.74 42.19 -33.40
CA CYS A 259 -24.30 43.53 -33.36
C CYS A 259 -24.21 44.09 -31.93
N ASN A 260 -23.25 44.98 -31.67
CA ASN A 260 -23.01 45.53 -30.34
C ASN A 260 -24.23 46.29 -29.77
N ALA A 261 -25.02 46.94 -30.63
CA ALA A 261 -26.21 47.68 -30.20
C ALA A 261 -27.34 46.76 -29.68
N THR A 262 -27.55 45.61 -30.32
CA THR A 262 -28.64 44.70 -29.96
C THR A 262 -28.18 43.51 -29.13
N GLN A 263 -26.86 43.32 -28.98
CA GLN A 263 -26.23 42.13 -28.40
C GLN A 263 -26.78 40.83 -29.02
N ARG A 264 -26.90 40.82 -30.36
CA ARG A 264 -27.35 39.66 -31.15
C ARG A 264 -26.39 39.34 -32.28
N CYS A 265 -26.34 38.06 -32.61
CA CYS A 265 -25.64 37.57 -33.79
C CYS A 265 -26.42 37.96 -35.05
N VAL A 266 -25.73 38.50 -36.05
CA VAL A 266 -26.30 38.97 -37.33
C VAL A 266 -25.49 38.43 -38.51
N ARG A 267 -26.14 38.24 -39.67
CA ARG A 267 -25.47 37.79 -40.91
C ARG A 267 -24.63 38.92 -41.49
N SER A 268 -25.11 40.15 -41.33
CA SER A 268 -24.56 41.37 -41.90
C SER A 268 -24.77 42.54 -40.95
N CYS A 269 -23.87 43.50 -40.96
CA CYS A 269 -24.02 44.75 -40.20
C CYS A 269 -25.24 45.55 -40.56
N THR A 270 -25.76 45.36 -41.76
CA THR A 270 -27.02 45.98 -42.19
C THR A 270 -28.23 45.49 -41.39
N GLU A 271 -28.13 44.33 -40.73
CA GLU A 271 -29.17 43.80 -39.83
C GLU A 271 -29.08 44.38 -38.42
N CYS A 272 -27.99 45.08 -38.10
CA CYS A 272 -27.79 45.76 -36.82
C CYS A 272 -28.54 47.11 -36.83
N VAL A 273 -29.87 47.04 -36.77
CA VAL A 273 -30.74 48.23 -36.72
C VAL A 273 -31.25 48.39 -35.29
N GLU A 274 -30.98 49.54 -34.65
CA GLU A 274 -31.68 49.92 -33.43
C GLU A 274 -33.16 50.14 -33.76
N VAL A 275 -34.00 49.36 -33.11
CA VAL A 275 -35.45 49.51 -33.19
C VAL A 275 -35.86 50.30 -31.95
N GLU A 276 -36.15 51.58 -32.11
CA GLU A 276 -36.74 52.35 -31.03
C GLU A 276 -38.22 52.00 -30.97
N ILE A 277 -38.66 51.51 -29.81
CA ILE A 277 -40.07 51.29 -29.55
C ILE A 277 -40.63 52.65 -29.18
N ASP A 278 -41.50 53.20 -30.03
CA ASP A 278 -42.12 54.48 -29.75
C ASP A 278 -43.00 54.40 -28.48
N SER A 279 -43.45 55.56 -28.00
CA SER A 279 -44.34 55.64 -26.83
C SER A 279 -45.64 54.83 -26.96
N GLN A 280 -45.98 54.33 -28.15
CA GLN A 280 -47.15 53.48 -28.41
C GLN A 280 -46.81 51.98 -28.50
N GLY A 281 -45.56 51.58 -28.24
CA GLY A 281 -45.14 50.19 -28.33
C GLY A 281 -44.85 49.73 -29.76
N VAL A 282 -44.84 50.63 -30.75
CA VAL A 282 -44.62 50.28 -32.15
C VAL A 282 -43.12 50.42 -32.47
N PRO A 283 -42.49 49.36 -33.01
CA PRO A 283 -41.09 49.42 -33.43
C PRO A 283 -40.94 50.35 -34.64
N GLN A 284 -40.36 51.53 -34.44
CA GLN A 284 -40.02 52.48 -35.51
C GLN A 284 -38.58 52.19 -35.95
N ARG A 285 -38.38 52.01 -37.26
CA ARG A 285 -37.03 52.01 -37.84
C ARG A 285 -36.55 53.46 -37.85
N MET A 286 -35.53 53.78 -37.06
CA MET A 286 -34.86 55.07 -37.18
C MET A 286 -34.26 55.20 -38.59
N ASN A 287 -34.76 56.17 -39.36
CA ASN A 287 -34.29 56.46 -40.70
C ASN A 287 -33.13 57.45 -40.58
N THR A 288 -31.90 56.95 -40.45
CA THR A 288 -30.75 57.78 -40.11
C THR A 288 -29.70 57.79 -41.20
N THR A 289 -29.75 58.81 -42.04
CA THR A 289 -28.58 59.30 -42.78
C THR A 289 -27.51 59.91 -41.85
N GLU A 290 -27.79 60.07 -40.55
CA GLU A 290 -26.84 60.57 -39.54
C GLU A 290 -26.10 59.49 -38.74
N VAL A 291 -26.39 58.19 -38.93
CA VAL A 291 -25.67 57.10 -38.21
C VAL A 291 -24.34 56.77 -38.90
N ALA A 292 -23.61 57.75 -39.44
CA ALA A 292 -22.24 57.55 -39.94
C ALA A 292 -21.27 57.09 -38.83
N GLU A 293 -21.70 57.14 -37.56
CA GLU A 293 -21.06 56.54 -36.38
C GLU A 293 -21.61 55.13 -36.09
N TRP A 294 -21.65 54.24 -37.08
CA TRP A 294 -22.14 52.86 -36.91
C TRP A 294 -21.39 52.18 -35.75
N LYS A 295 -22.09 52.07 -34.61
CA LYS A 295 -21.77 51.20 -33.48
C LYS A 295 -21.40 49.83 -34.03
N MET A 296 -20.11 49.53 -33.89
CA MET A 296 -19.37 48.50 -34.61
C MET A 296 -20.05 47.14 -34.56
N CYS A 297 -20.24 46.51 -35.72
CA CYS A 297 -20.19 45.05 -35.74
C CYS A 297 -18.77 44.65 -35.36
N LEU A 298 -18.65 43.81 -34.35
CA LEU A 298 -17.38 43.19 -34.05
C LEU A 298 -17.30 41.93 -34.93
N SER A 299 -16.54 42.01 -36.03
CA SER A 299 -16.02 40.82 -36.70
C SER A 299 -14.63 40.56 -36.12
N ASP A 300 -14.51 39.56 -35.26
CA ASP A 300 -13.20 39.16 -34.71
C ASP A 300 -12.35 38.41 -35.76
N VAL A 301 -12.91 38.07 -36.93
CA VAL A 301 -12.25 37.26 -37.97
C VAL A 301 -12.53 37.81 -39.38
N CYS A 302 -11.49 38.14 -40.16
CA CYS A 302 -11.62 38.57 -41.55
C CYS A 302 -12.16 37.41 -42.42
N PRO A 303 -13.30 37.56 -43.12
CA PRO A 303 -13.79 36.52 -44.02
C PRO A 303 -12.92 36.42 -45.29
N ASP A 304 -12.48 35.20 -45.61
CA ASP A 304 -12.05 34.84 -46.97
C ASP A 304 -13.27 34.90 -47.89
N THR A 305 -13.21 35.80 -48.87
CA THR A 305 -14.06 35.70 -50.04
C THR A 305 -13.18 35.51 -51.27
N ASN A 306 -13.14 34.26 -51.74
CA ASN A 306 -12.70 33.84 -53.09
C ASN A 306 -11.21 33.51 -53.29
N GLY A 307 -10.55 32.86 -52.33
CA GLY A 307 -9.43 31.97 -52.65
C GLY A 307 -8.13 32.61 -53.16
N ALA A 308 -7.86 33.89 -52.87
CA ALA A 308 -6.50 34.42 -52.93
C ALA A 308 -6.27 35.67 -52.03
N ALA A 309 -5.11 35.63 -51.37
CA ALA A 309 -4.45 36.60 -50.47
C ALA A 309 -5.11 36.85 -49.09
N ARG A 310 -4.48 36.22 -48.10
CA ARG A 310 -4.62 36.37 -46.63
C ARG A 310 -4.74 37.83 -46.22
N ARG A 311 -5.90 38.21 -45.68
CA ARG A 311 -6.07 39.53 -45.05
C ARG A 311 -5.77 39.42 -43.57
N VAL A 312 -5.03 40.39 -43.06
CA VAL A 312 -4.57 40.47 -41.68
C VAL A 312 -5.31 41.62 -40.98
N TRP A 313 -5.77 41.37 -39.75
CA TRP A 313 -6.46 42.36 -38.92
C TRP A 313 -5.46 43.35 -38.29
N CYS A 314 -5.70 44.65 -38.48
CA CYS A 314 -4.89 45.73 -37.92
C CYS A 314 -5.80 46.73 -37.16
N PRO A 315 -5.62 46.95 -35.84
CA PRO A 315 -6.57 47.70 -35.01
C PRO A 315 -6.50 49.23 -35.09
N SER A 316 -5.60 49.84 -35.85
CA SER A 316 -5.25 51.26 -35.64
C SER A 316 -5.57 52.19 -36.81
N SER A 317 -6.78 52.14 -37.35
CA SER A 317 -7.30 53.33 -38.03
C SER A 317 -8.81 53.44 -37.92
N THR A 318 -9.30 54.66 -37.69
CA THR A 318 -10.71 55.07 -37.79
C THR A 318 -11.26 54.96 -39.23
N ALA A 319 -10.58 54.26 -40.14
CA ALA A 319 -11.05 53.99 -41.49
C ALA A 319 -11.83 52.68 -41.54
N VAL A 320 -12.92 52.72 -42.31
CA VAL A 320 -14.04 51.76 -42.37
C VAL A 320 -13.66 50.34 -42.86
N ASN A 321 -12.39 50.03 -43.11
CA ASN A 321 -11.94 48.72 -43.60
C ASN A 321 -10.75 48.18 -42.79
N THR A 322 -11.00 47.16 -41.97
CA THR A 322 -10.03 46.54 -41.03
C THR A 322 -9.26 45.34 -41.59
N CYS A 323 -9.41 45.02 -42.88
CA CYS A 323 -8.75 43.88 -43.52
C CYS A 323 -7.96 44.34 -44.76
N PHE A 324 -6.62 44.35 -44.67
CA PHE A 324 -5.73 44.77 -45.76
C PHE A 324 -5.32 43.60 -46.66
N ALA A 325 -5.16 43.87 -47.97
CA ALA A 325 -4.51 42.96 -48.90
C ALA A 325 -2.99 43.14 -48.82
N SER A 326 -2.22 42.05 -48.90
CA SER A 326 -0.76 41.99 -48.75
C SER A 326 0.08 42.81 -49.76
N SER A 327 -0.54 43.65 -50.59
CA SER A 327 0.12 44.43 -51.64
C SER A 327 0.02 45.95 -51.48
N GLY A 328 -0.63 46.45 -50.42
CA GLY A 328 -0.59 47.87 -50.04
C GLY A 328 0.63 48.19 -49.17
N SER A 329 1.30 49.31 -49.44
CA SER A 329 2.61 49.73 -48.88
C SER A 329 2.94 49.22 -47.47
N THR A 330 4.00 48.42 -47.41
CA THR A 330 4.54 47.57 -46.33
C THR A 330 5.04 48.28 -45.06
N ALA A 331 4.83 49.59 -44.90
CA ALA A 331 5.31 50.32 -43.73
C ALA A 331 4.38 50.21 -42.50
N ASP A 332 3.07 50.02 -42.71
CA ASP A 332 2.10 50.11 -41.61
C ASP A 332 1.78 48.77 -40.94
N CYS A 333 1.72 47.64 -41.65
CA CYS A 333 1.39 46.34 -41.03
C CYS A 333 2.41 45.92 -39.96
N ARG A 334 3.70 46.20 -40.18
CA ARG A 334 4.78 45.89 -39.24
C ARG A 334 4.62 46.61 -37.89
N LEU A 335 3.95 47.77 -37.87
CA LEU A 335 3.68 48.56 -36.67
C LEU A 335 2.27 48.33 -36.09
N ASN A 336 1.37 47.70 -36.86
CA ASN A 336 -0.06 47.68 -36.57
C ASN A 336 -0.67 46.26 -36.49
N CYS A 337 0.10 45.22 -36.17
CA CYS A 337 -0.50 43.93 -35.84
C CYS A 337 -1.47 44.06 -34.65
N HIS A 338 -2.51 43.22 -34.61
CA HIS A 338 -3.34 43.07 -33.40
C HIS A 338 -2.44 42.92 -32.18
N ALA A 339 -2.84 43.49 -31.04
CA ALA A 339 -2.16 43.25 -29.76
C ALA A 339 -1.98 41.75 -29.38
N LEU A 340 -2.71 40.84 -30.05
CA LEU A 340 -2.64 39.39 -29.85
C LEU A 340 -1.89 38.65 -30.98
N SER A 341 -1.47 39.34 -32.04
CA SER A 341 -0.70 38.76 -33.15
C SER A 341 0.71 39.31 -33.20
N THR A 342 1.64 38.50 -33.72
CA THR A 342 3.04 38.87 -33.86
C THR A 342 3.39 39.00 -35.33
N TYR A 343 4.07 40.10 -35.70
CA TYR A 343 4.59 40.27 -37.05
C TYR A 343 5.75 39.30 -37.29
N HIS A 344 5.60 38.40 -38.26
CA HIS A 344 6.67 37.51 -38.67
C HIS A 344 7.39 38.06 -39.90
N SER A 345 8.63 38.49 -39.72
CA SER A 345 9.41 39.20 -40.74
C SER A 345 9.76 38.35 -41.97
N GLY A 346 9.85 37.03 -41.82
CA GLY A 346 10.20 36.13 -42.92
C GLY A 346 9.05 35.85 -43.90
N SER A 347 7.81 36.08 -43.48
CA SER A 347 6.59 35.82 -44.28
C SER A 347 5.75 37.07 -44.55
N ASP A 348 6.16 38.23 -43.98
CA ASP A 348 5.47 39.53 -44.11
C ASP A 348 3.97 39.45 -43.76
N VAL A 349 3.66 38.76 -42.66
CA VAL A 349 2.29 38.58 -42.16
C VAL A 349 2.25 38.75 -40.64
N CYS A 350 1.14 39.28 -40.11
CA CYS A 350 0.85 39.10 -38.68
C CYS A 350 0.17 37.73 -38.51
N ALA A 351 0.76 36.90 -37.66
CA ALA A 351 0.22 35.59 -37.33
C ALA A 351 -0.07 35.52 -35.82
N LEU A 352 -1.09 34.76 -35.46
CA LEU A 352 -1.41 34.52 -34.04
C LEU A 352 -0.36 33.56 -33.46
N PRO A 353 0.15 33.79 -32.24
CA PRO A 353 0.86 32.76 -31.51
C PRO A 353 0.00 31.50 -31.43
N CYS A 354 0.59 30.33 -31.70
CA CYS A 354 -0.12 29.07 -31.56
C CYS A 354 -0.36 28.82 -30.06
N SER A 355 -1.62 28.80 -29.63
CA SER A 355 -1.98 28.23 -28.34
C SER A 355 -2.15 26.72 -28.49
N LEU A 356 -1.49 25.93 -27.64
CA LEU A 356 -1.62 24.48 -27.66
C LEU A 356 -2.60 24.02 -26.57
N ASN A 357 -3.76 23.49 -26.97
CA ASN A 357 -4.68 22.84 -26.03
C ASN A 357 -4.31 21.36 -25.90
N ILE A 358 -3.30 21.09 -25.07
CA ILE A 358 -2.77 19.75 -24.81
C ILE A 358 -3.37 19.16 -23.54
N GLY A 359 -3.83 17.91 -23.62
CA GLY A 359 -4.46 17.19 -22.51
C GLY A 359 -3.52 16.87 -21.35
N LEU A 360 -4.08 16.25 -20.29
CA LEU A 360 -3.33 15.85 -19.09
C LEU A 360 -2.14 14.95 -19.46
N GLY A 361 -0.96 15.23 -18.90
CA GLY A 361 0.24 14.38 -19.03
C GLY A 361 1.41 15.00 -19.80
N VAL A 362 1.23 16.18 -20.40
CA VAL A 362 2.26 16.89 -21.18
C VAL A 362 2.59 18.24 -20.52
N SER A 363 3.86 18.63 -20.54
CA SER A 363 4.35 19.89 -19.96
C SER A 363 3.75 21.11 -20.65
N GLN A 364 3.26 22.08 -19.87
CA GLN A 364 2.69 23.34 -20.37
C GLN A 364 3.75 24.34 -20.87
N ALA A 365 5.04 23.97 -20.91
CA ALA A 365 6.10 24.87 -21.40
C ALA A 365 5.87 25.37 -22.85
N CYS A 366 5.01 24.68 -23.61
CA CYS A 366 4.60 25.04 -24.97
C CYS A 366 3.20 25.70 -25.07
N SER A 367 2.65 26.26 -23.99
CA SER A 367 1.27 26.79 -24.01
C SER A 367 1.04 27.86 -25.07
N THR A 368 2.08 28.62 -25.44
CA THR A 368 2.08 29.63 -26.50
C THR A 368 3.40 29.60 -27.27
N VAL A 369 3.35 29.37 -28.58
CA VAL A 369 4.52 29.33 -29.47
C VAL A 369 4.39 30.43 -30.52
N LEU A 370 5.42 31.26 -30.70
CA LEU A 370 5.38 32.32 -31.71
C LEU A 370 5.38 31.72 -33.13
N PRO A 371 4.76 32.39 -34.11
CA PRO A 371 4.78 31.94 -35.51
C PRO A 371 6.21 31.72 -36.00
N GLY A 372 6.50 30.55 -36.58
CA GLY A 372 7.83 30.15 -37.06
C GLY A 372 8.75 29.52 -36.00
N ASP A 373 8.45 29.69 -34.72
CA ASP A 373 9.24 29.10 -33.64
C ASP A 373 8.88 27.62 -33.43
N THR A 374 9.84 26.88 -32.90
CA THR A 374 9.69 25.47 -32.52
C THR A 374 9.79 25.34 -31.02
N CYS A 375 8.85 24.61 -30.41
CA CYS A 375 8.88 24.27 -29.00
C CYS A 375 9.03 22.74 -28.84
N SER A 376 9.73 22.31 -27.80
CA SER A 376 9.84 20.88 -27.47
C SER A 376 8.71 20.49 -26.52
N ILE A 377 7.94 19.48 -26.91
CA ILE A 377 6.83 18.95 -26.12
C ILE A 377 7.36 17.80 -25.26
N GLU A 378 7.46 18.03 -23.96
CA GLU A 378 7.90 17.03 -22.98
C GLU A 378 6.73 16.51 -22.15
N CYS A 379 6.85 15.31 -21.57
CA CYS A 379 5.86 14.81 -20.62
C CYS A 379 5.88 15.62 -19.32
N SER A 380 4.71 15.86 -18.73
CA SER A 380 4.59 16.55 -17.44
C SER A 380 5.20 15.74 -16.29
N ASN A 381 5.48 16.40 -15.16
CA ASN A 381 5.99 15.72 -13.96
C ASN A 381 5.09 14.54 -13.56
N GLY A 382 5.70 13.36 -13.42
CA GLY A 382 4.98 12.12 -13.11
C GLY A 382 4.56 11.31 -14.35
N TYR A 383 4.97 11.70 -15.56
CA TYR A 383 4.80 10.93 -16.78
C TYR A 383 6.15 10.63 -17.44
N ILE A 384 6.30 9.45 -18.02
CA ILE A 384 7.51 9.00 -18.71
C ILE A 384 7.23 8.99 -20.22
N HIS A 385 8.18 9.53 -20.97
CA HIS A 385 8.15 9.56 -22.43
C HIS A 385 8.50 8.19 -23.03
N GLN A 386 7.65 7.66 -23.92
CA GLN A 386 7.93 6.47 -24.72
C GLN A 386 8.21 6.90 -26.17
N GLY A 387 9.50 6.97 -26.56
CA GLY A 387 9.92 7.27 -27.94
C GLY A 387 10.95 8.40 -28.07
N SER A 388 11.01 9.01 -29.25
CA SER A 388 11.79 10.23 -29.53
C SER A 388 11.03 11.51 -29.15
N ALA A 389 11.72 12.50 -28.58
CA ALA A 389 11.14 13.79 -28.25
C ALA A 389 10.41 14.40 -29.46
N VAL A 390 9.20 14.91 -29.22
CA VAL A 390 8.38 15.54 -30.26
C VAL A 390 8.51 17.05 -30.15
N ALA A 391 8.68 17.72 -31.28
CA ALA A 391 8.72 19.17 -31.35
C ALA A 391 7.54 19.66 -32.19
N PHE A 392 6.92 20.76 -31.75
CA PHE A 392 5.89 21.45 -32.50
C PHE A 392 6.44 22.75 -33.05
N THR A 393 6.31 22.95 -34.35
CA THR A 393 6.66 24.21 -35.02
C THR A 393 5.38 24.94 -35.38
N CYS A 394 5.20 26.14 -34.83
CA CYS A 394 4.05 26.97 -35.16
C CYS A 394 4.16 27.46 -36.61
N PRO A 395 3.13 27.32 -37.47
CA PRO A 395 3.17 27.82 -38.84
C PRO A 395 3.47 29.34 -38.87
N THR A 396 4.31 29.77 -39.82
CA THR A 396 4.72 31.19 -39.96
C THR A 396 3.57 32.11 -40.40
N ASP A 397 2.46 31.51 -40.81
CA ASP A 397 1.23 32.13 -41.29
C ASP A 397 0.01 31.67 -40.47
N ASN A 398 0.23 31.26 -39.22
CA ASN A 398 -0.79 30.71 -38.35
C ASN A 398 -1.99 31.67 -38.20
N ALA A 399 -3.14 31.20 -38.66
CA ALA A 399 -4.43 31.89 -38.55
C ALA A 399 -5.36 31.26 -37.48
N GLN A 400 -4.91 30.19 -36.82
CA GLN A 400 -5.68 29.48 -35.80
C GLN A 400 -5.17 29.85 -34.41
N GLU A 401 -6.07 30.30 -33.54
CA GLU A 401 -5.70 30.65 -32.16
C GLU A 401 -5.28 29.42 -31.34
N ALA A 402 -5.94 28.28 -31.56
CA ALA A 402 -5.70 27.04 -30.82
C ALA A 402 -5.44 25.85 -31.77
N HIS A 403 -4.40 25.08 -31.47
CA HIS A 403 -4.14 23.77 -32.07
C HIS A 403 -4.50 22.67 -31.07
N SER A 404 -5.22 21.66 -31.55
CA SER A 404 -5.77 20.55 -30.79
C SER A 404 -5.31 19.19 -31.34
N LEU A 405 -5.51 18.14 -30.55
CA LEU A 405 -5.27 16.74 -30.93
C LEU A 405 -6.21 16.34 -32.08
N GLY A 406 -5.77 16.58 -33.32
CA GLY A 406 -6.56 16.30 -34.53
C GLY A 406 -6.15 17.13 -35.74
N ASP A 407 -5.48 18.28 -35.53
CA ASP A 407 -5.19 19.25 -36.58
C ASP A 407 -4.08 18.82 -37.57
N GLY A 408 -3.59 17.58 -37.48
CA GLY A 408 -2.57 16.99 -38.37
C GLY A 408 -1.16 17.56 -38.20
N VAL A 409 -1.05 18.81 -37.73
CA VAL A 409 0.21 19.53 -37.46
C VAL A 409 0.73 19.24 -36.05
N LEU A 410 -0.17 18.98 -35.09
CA LEU A 410 0.20 18.67 -33.71
C LEU A 410 0.27 17.15 -33.49
N THR A 411 1.49 16.62 -33.35
CA THR A 411 1.73 15.26 -32.84
C THR A 411 2.15 15.35 -31.38
N LEU A 412 1.55 14.55 -30.51
CA LEU A 412 1.94 14.48 -29.10
C LEU A 412 2.84 13.27 -28.83
N PRO A 413 3.79 13.40 -27.90
CA PRO A 413 4.52 12.26 -27.40
C PRO A 413 3.57 11.30 -26.67
N THR A 414 3.88 10.00 -26.71
CA THR A 414 3.18 9.01 -25.90
C THR A 414 3.70 9.09 -24.47
N CYS A 415 2.99 9.84 -23.62
CA CYS A 415 3.28 9.97 -22.21
C CYS A 415 2.49 8.95 -21.40
N GLN A 416 3.19 8.09 -20.67
CA GLN A 416 2.56 7.12 -19.77
C GLN A 416 2.77 7.56 -18.32
N ALA A 417 1.74 7.39 -17.48
CA ALA A 417 1.84 7.70 -16.07
C ALA A 417 2.95 6.87 -15.42
N SER A 418 3.79 7.53 -14.64
CA SER A 418 4.79 6.88 -13.84
C SER A 418 4.23 6.51 -12.47
N CYS A 419 4.89 5.55 -11.83
CA CYS A 419 4.52 5.09 -10.51
C CYS A 419 4.69 6.15 -9.41
N SER A 420 5.27 7.33 -9.68
CA SER A 420 5.27 8.44 -8.73
C SER A 420 3.90 9.07 -8.52
N LEU A 421 2.97 8.91 -9.47
CA LEU A 421 1.58 9.35 -9.33
C LEU A 421 0.70 8.31 -8.61
N PHE A 422 1.17 7.06 -8.48
CA PHE A 422 0.42 5.97 -7.87
C PHE A 422 0.70 5.89 -6.36
N THR A 423 -0.34 6.00 -5.55
CA THR A 423 -0.24 5.79 -4.10
C THR A 423 -0.46 4.32 -3.77
N CYS A 424 0.55 3.66 -3.22
CA CYS A 424 0.44 2.25 -2.83
C CYS A 424 -0.61 2.05 -1.73
N PRO A 425 -1.48 1.03 -1.84
CA PRO A 425 -2.45 0.70 -0.80
C PRO A 425 -1.75 0.19 0.47
N ALA A 426 -2.50 0.12 1.58
CA ALA A 426 -2.00 -0.41 2.84
C ALA A 426 -1.40 -1.82 2.65
N GLY A 427 -0.25 -2.08 3.27
CA GLY A 427 0.49 -3.34 3.12
C GLY A 427 1.47 -3.38 1.93
N TRP A 428 1.60 -2.29 1.16
CA TRP A 428 2.50 -2.18 0.01
C TRP A 428 3.37 -0.92 0.11
N ASN A 429 4.65 -1.04 -0.27
CA ASN A 429 5.58 0.08 -0.40
C ASN A 429 5.80 0.41 -1.87
N ALA A 430 6.02 1.69 -2.20
CA ALA A 430 6.42 2.06 -3.56
C ALA A 430 7.71 1.34 -3.97
N LYS A 431 7.78 0.89 -5.22
CA LYS A 431 9.03 0.34 -5.78
C LYS A 431 10.14 1.41 -5.75
N PRO A 432 11.41 1.01 -5.60
CA PRO A 432 12.53 1.95 -5.71
C PRO A 432 12.48 2.72 -7.03
N ASN A 433 12.75 4.03 -6.98
CA ASN A 433 12.71 4.94 -8.14
C ASN A 433 11.34 4.97 -8.86
N PRO A 434 10.24 5.29 -8.16
CA PRO A 434 8.89 5.26 -8.75
C PRO A 434 8.72 6.22 -9.94
N GLY A 435 9.52 7.30 -10.01
CA GLY A 435 9.51 8.24 -11.13
C GLY A 435 10.06 7.67 -12.45
N SER A 436 10.79 6.56 -12.43
CA SER A 436 11.35 5.90 -13.64
C SER A 436 10.60 4.63 -14.05
N ILE A 437 9.54 4.26 -13.32
CA ILE A 437 8.76 3.05 -13.61
C ILE A 437 7.43 3.49 -14.22
N VAL A 438 7.11 2.96 -15.39
CA VAL A 438 5.78 3.12 -15.99
C VAL A 438 4.83 2.16 -15.30
N GLY A 439 3.68 2.68 -14.83
CA GLY A 439 2.67 1.84 -14.22
C GLY A 439 1.53 2.66 -13.61
N THR A 440 0.35 2.06 -13.59
CA THR A 440 -0.85 2.63 -12.94
C THR A 440 -1.52 1.64 -11.99
N THR A 441 -0.97 0.44 -11.87
CA THR A 441 -1.50 -0.62 -11.01
C THR A 441 -0.59 -0.87 -9.81
N LYS A 442 -1.16 -1.50 -8.78
CA LYS A 442 -0.44 -1.88 -7.56
C LYS A 442 0.72 -2.82 -7.87
N GLU A 443 0.51 -3.80 -8.75
CA GLU A 443 1.50 -4.81 -9.13
C GLU A 443 2.68 -4.19 -9.91
N GLU A 444 2.41 -3.16 -10.72
CA GLU A 444 3.43 -2.42 -11.46
C GLU A 444 4.23 -1.48 -10.56
N CYS A 445 3.57 -0.79 -9.62
CA CYS A 445 4.16 0.33 -8.89
C CYS A 445 4.63 0.02 -7.47
N CYS A 446 4.18 -1.08 -6.88
CA CYS A 446 4.40 -1.36 -5.48
C CYS A 446 5.05 -2.73 -5.27
N ASN A 447 5.81 -2.84 -4.19
CA ASN A 447 6.27 -4.09 -3.62
C ASN A 447 5.45 -4.39 -2.37
N GLU A 448 5.07 -5.65 -2.19
CA GLU A 448 4.43 -6.09 -0.95
C GLU A 448 5.38 -5.86 0.22
N ILE A 449 4.86 -5.37 1.36
CA ILE A 449 5.68 -5.16 2.56
C ILE A 449 6.02 -6.53 3.15
N GLU A 450 7.24 -6.99 2.91
CA GLU A 450 7.77 -8.16 3.60
C GLU A 450 8.13 -7.77 5.05
N CYS A 451 7.31 -8.21 6.01
CA CYS A 451 7.68 -8.11 7.43
C CYS A 451 8.94 -8.94 7.71
N THR A 452 9.87 -8.36 8.48
CA THR A 452 11.06 -9.06 8.98
C THR A 452 10.68 -10.36 9.69
N ILE A 453 11.59 -11.33 9.70
CA ILE A 453 11.44 -12.63 10.37
C ILE A 453 10.84 -12.45 11.79
N GLY A 454 9.87 -13.29 12.15
CA GLY A 454 9.18 -13.25 13.44
C GLY A 454 8.05 -12.22 13.57
N LYS A 455 7.79 -11.41 12.53
CA LYS A 455 6.68 -10.44 12.50
C LYS A 455 5.69 -10.72 11.38
N TRP A 456 4.41 -10.46 11.60
CA TRP A 456 3.32 -10.62 10.63
C TRP A 456 2.60 -9.29 10.36
N GLY A 457 2.05 -9.15 9.16
CA GLY A 457 1.22 -8.00 8.78
C GLY A 457 -0.22 -8.46 8.56
N PRO A 458 -1.23 -7.95 9.30
CA PRO A 458 -2.62 -8.11 8.88
C PRO A 458 -2.77 -7.45 7.51
N ALA A 459 -3.52 -8.08 6.60
CA ALA A 459 -3.65 -7.70 5.18
C ALA A 459 -4.04 -6.23 4.92
N GLU A 460 -4.41 -5.47 5.96
CA GLU A 460 -4.91 -4.11 5.87
C GLU A 460 -4.21 -3.11 6.81
N ARG A 461 -3.21 -3.50 7.64
CA ARG A 461 -2.58 -2.57 8.60
C ARG A 461 -1.07 -2.78 8.79
N VAL A 462 -0.32 -1.71 8.54
CA VAL A 462 1.06 -1.49 9.00
C VAL A 462 0.95 -0.71 10.34
N PRO A 463 1.73 -1.01 11.41
CA PRO A 463 3.00 -1.74 11.45
C PRO A 463 2.89 -3.27 11.61
N CYS A 464 3.92 -3.98 11.13
CA CYS A 464 4.11 -5.42 11.37
C CYS A 464 4.08 -5.71 12.87
N GLN A 465 3.29 -6.71 13.27
CA GLN A 465 3.11 -7.14 14.65
C GLN A 465 4.01 -8.34 14.97
N THR A 466 4.54 -8.42 16.18
CA THR A 466 5.28 -9.60 16.67
C THR A 466 4.31 -10.73 16.99
N CYS A 467 4.69 -11.97 16.69
CA CYS A 467 3.91 -13.12 17.11
C CYS A 467 4.14 -13.41 18.61
N GLN A 468 3.11 -13.18 19.43
CA GLN A 468 3.15 -13.47 20.87
C GLN A 468 3.06 -14.98 21.14
N GLY A 469 4.17 -15.69 20.95
CA GLY A 469 4.27 -17.12 21.29
C GLY A 469 3.72 -18.08 20.24
N ALA A 470 3.62 -17.66 18.97
CA ALA A 470 3.33 -18.48 17.80
C ALA A 470 4.39 -18.21 16.71
N THR A 471 4.58 -19.11 15.76
CA THR A 471 5.57 -18.94 14.68
C THR A 471 4.87 -18.61 13.37
N ARG A 472 5.51 -17.82 12.50
CA ARG A 472 4.90 -17.34 11.26
C ARG A 472 5.56 -17.99 10.05
N ARG A 473 4.77 -18.66 9.20
CA ARG A 473 5.24 -19.03 7.85
C ARG A 473 5.39 -17.76 7.00
N ARG A 474 6.50 -17.61 6.25
CA ARG A 474 6.71 -16.46 5.34
C ARG A 474 5.43 -16.14 4.55
N ARG A 475 4.97 -14.89 4.63
CA ARG A 475 3.74 -14.34 3.99
C ARG A 475 2.39 -14.72 4.62
N ALA A 476 2.36 -15.34 5.80
CA ALA A 476 1.10 -15.55 6.51
C ALA A 476 0.51 -14.22 7.02
N THR A 477 -0.81 -14.08 6.90
CA THR A 477 -1.63 -12.96 7.39
C THR A 477 -2.03 -13.11 8.87
N SER A 478 -1.57 -14.17 9.54
CA SER A 478 -1.75 -14.42 10.98
C SER A 478 -0.65 -15.35 11.50
N CYS A 479 -0.38 -15.31 12.80
CA CYS A 479 0.51 -16.28 13.45
C CYS A 479 -0.21 -17.63 13.57
N THR A 480 0.49 -18.71 13.24
CA THR A 480 -0.06 -20.07 13.34
C THR A 480 0.69 -20.82 14.43
N ALA A 481 -0.02 -21.54 15.30
CA ALA A 481 0.65 -22.40 16.27
C ALA A 481 1.45 -23.49 15.54
N CYS A 482 2.65 -23.81 16.04
CA CYS A 482 3.39 -24.96 15.53
C CYS A 482 2.57 -26.25 15.64
N ALA A 483 2.75 -27.13 14.65
CA ALA A 483 2.14 -28.45 14.68
C ALA A 483 2.60 -29.22 15.93
N VAL A 484 1.75 -30.13 16.41
CA VAL A 484 2.07 -30.96 17.57
C VAL A 484 3.42 -31.66 17.36
N GLY A 485 4.33 -31.50 18.31
CA GLY A 485 5.70 -32.02 18.25
C GLY A 485 6.77 -30.99 17.88
N TYR A 486 6.37 -29.74 17.62
CA TYR A 486 7.25 -28.60 17.39
C TYR A 486 6.94 -27.46 18.37
N LEU A 487 7.96 -26.64 18.64
CA LEU A 487 7.90 -25.49 19.55
C LEU A 487 7.99 -24.19 18.76
N ASN A 488 7.24 -23.19 19.23
CA ASN A 488 7.34 -21.85 18.69
C ASN A 488 8.70 -21.25 19.06
N GLN A 489 9.42 -20.73 18.08
CA GLN A 489 10.69 -20.05 18.27
C GLN A 489 10.45 -18.54 18.28
N VAL A 490 11.03 -17.85 19.26
CA VAL A 490 10.95 -16.39 19.33
C VAL A 490 11.79 -15.81 18.20
N ASP A 491 11.21 -14.88 17.44
CA ASP A 491 11.86 -14.20 16.30
C ASP A 491 12.27 -15.12 15.14
N ASP A 492 11.61 -16.27 14.98
CA ASP A 492 11.79 -17.17 13.83
C ASP A 492 10.49 -17.32 13.02
N ASP A 493 10.62 -17.64 11.74
CA ASP A 493 9.51 -18.02 10.86
C ASP A 493 9.28 -19.54 10.87
N ASP A 494 10.29 -20.31 11.29
CA ASP A 494 10.25 -21.76 11.30
C ASP A 494 10.08 -22.35 12.71
N CYS A 495 9.24 -23.38 12.79
CA CYS A 495 9.00 -24.12 14.02
C CYS A 495 10.22 -24.99 14.39
N GLY A 496 10.76 -24.82 15.60
CA GLY A 496 11.83 -25.67 16.11
C GLY A 496 11.29 -27.02 16.55
N ALA A 497 11.99 -28.12 16.27
CA ALA A 497 11.58 -29.43 16.78
C ALA A 497 11.59 -29.45 18.31
N TYR A 498 10.53 -29.96 18.95
CA TYR A 498 10.46 -30.06 20.42
C TYR A 498 11.69 -30.80 20.97
N CYS A 499 12.10 -31.86 20.30
CA CYS A 499 13.23 -32.69 20.67
C CYS A 499 14.57 -31.95 20.72
N ALA A 500 14.72 -30.82 20.00
CA ALA A 500 15.92 -29.99 20.09
C ALA A 500 16.12 -29.38 21.49
N THR A 501 15.03 -29.19 22.26
CA THR A 501 15.08 -28.61 23.61
C THR A 501 15.12 -29.64 24.74
N VAL A 502 14.83 -30.91 24.42
CA VAL A 502 14.73 -31.97 25.43
C VAL A 502 16.12 -32.38 25.89
N THR A 503 16.39 -32.43 27.20
CA THR A 503 17.58 -33.08 27.73
C THR A 503 17.25 -34.51 28.12
N CYS A 504 17.97 -35.50 27.56
CA CYS A 504 17.67 -36.90 27.84
C CYS A 504 18.00 -37.26 29.30
N PRO A 505 17.06 -37.86 30.05
CA PRO A 505 17.30 -38.26 31.43
C PRO A 505 18.32 -39.40 31.51
N SER A 506 18.90 -39.59 32.71
CA SER A 506 19.91 -40.63 32.94
C SER A 506 19.42 -42.03 32.51
N GLY A 507 20.22 -42.76 31.73
CA GLY A 507 19.84 -44.04 31.13
C GLY A 507 19.32 -43.93 29.69
N TYR A 508 19.25 -42.71 29.14
CA TYR A 508 18.91 -42.44 27.74
C TYR A 508 20.01 -41.62 27.05
N VAL A 509 20.14 -41.76 25.74
CA VAL A 509 21.02 -40.98 24.87
C VAL A 509 20.22 -40.31 23.76
N ASP A 510 20.71 -39.18 23.25
CA ASP A 510 20.07 -38.44 22.16
C ASP A 510 19.90 -39.34 20.93
N LYS A 511 18.73 -39.27 20.28
CA LYS A 511 18.57 -39.85 18.95
C LYS A 511 19.47 -39.11 17.94
N PRO A 512 19.99 -39.78 16.90
CA PRO A 512 20.87 -39.17 15.91
C PRO A 512 20.28 -37.89 15.27
N ASP A 513 18.96 -37.87 15.05
CA ASP A 513 18.24 -36.76 14.40
C ASP A 513 17.41 -35.93 15.39
N LYS A 514 17.77 -35.92 16.68
CA LYS A 514 17.00 -35.25 17.74
C LYS A 514 16.65 -33.79 17.44
N GLY A 515 17.47 -33.07 16.68
CA GLY A 515 17.21 -31.69 16.28
C GLY A 515 16.10 -31.50 15.24
N THR A 516 15.64 -32.55 14.57
CA THR A 516 14.63 -32.49 13.48
C THR A 516 13.39 -33.35 13.74
N ILE A 517 13.42 -34.23 14.75
CA ILE A 517 12.30 -35.12 15.10
C ILE A 517 11.20 -34.36 15.83
N ALA A 518 9.98 -34.45 15.31
CA ALA A 518 8.78 -34.06 16.04
C ALA A 518 8.55 -35.00 17.24
N GLY A 519 8.42 -34.47 18.45
CA GLY A 519 8.20 -35.29 19.65
C GLY A 519 7.41 -34.56 20.72
N GLN A 520 6.77 -35.28 21.62
CA GLN A 520 6.00 -34.69 22.72
C GLN A 520 6.56 -35.07 24.10
N SER A 521 7.46 -36.05 24.13
CA SER A 521 8.07 -36.59 25.32
C SER A 521 9.54 -36.92 25.09
N TYR A 522 10.30 -37.11 26.17
CA TYR A 522 11.70 -37.51 26.02
C TYR A 522 11.88 -38.90 25.37
N HIS A 523 10.89 -39.78 25.42
CA HIS A 523 10.94 -41.07 24.73
C HIS A 523 10.94 -40.93 23.20
N ASP A 524 10.33 -39.86 22.70
CA ASP A 524 10.32 -39.54 21.26
C ASP A 524 11.69 -39.02 20.81
N CYS A 525 12.44 -38.39 21.72
CA CYS A 525 13.68 -37.68 21.44
C CYS A 525 14.95 -38.48 21.80
N CYS A 526 14.80 -39.49 22.66
CA CYS A 526 15.91 -40.21 23.25
C CYS A 526 15.79 -41.73 23.02
N ASN A 527 16.92 -42.39 22.81
CA ASN A 527 17.01 -43.84 22.82
C ASN A 527 17.41 -44.31 24.21
N GLU A 528 16.81 -45.40 24.70
CA GLU A 528 17.31 -46.09 25.88
C GLU A 528 18.73 -46.59 25.59
N VAL A 529 19.65 -46.40 26.56
CA VAL A 529 21.04 -46.84 26.43
C VAL A 529 21.09 -48.37 26.29
N THR A 530 21.14 -48.82 25.03
CA THR A 530 21.19 -50.24 24.71
C THR A 530 22.65 -50.65 24.58
N CYS A 531 23.18 -51.25 25.65
CA CYS A 531 24.56 -51.71 25.68
C CYS A 531 24.73 -53.00 24.87
N SER A 532 25.70 -52.98 23.94
CA SER A 532 26.11 -54.11 23.11
C SER A 532 26.64 -55.27 23.96
N GLY A 533 26.71 -56.46 23.35
CA GLY A 533 27.15 -57.68 24.03
C GLY A 533 28.45 -57.49 24.83
N GLY A 534 28.46 -57.91 26.09
CA GLY A 534 29.64 -57.79 26.97
C GLY A 534 29.88 -56.39 27.57
N THR A 535 28.93 -55.47 27.45
CA THR A 535 28.95 -54.16 28.14
C THR A 535 27.69 -53.98 29.00
N PHE A 536 27.73 -53.28 30.14
CA PHE A 536 26.58 -53.04 31.01
C PHE A 536 26.39 -51.54 31.29
N SER A 537 25.15 -51.11 31.56
CA SER A 537 24.89 -49.73 32.02
C SER A 537 24.70 -49.75 33.53
N ARG A 538 25.47 -48.93 34.26
CA ARG A 538 25.21 -48.68 35.68
C ARG A 538 23.90 -47.90 35.84
N ARG A 539 23.23 -48.06 36.98
CA ARG A 539 22.02 -47.26 37.29
C ARG A 539 22.37 -45.77 37.17
N ARG A 540 21.72 -45.06 36.24
CA ARG A 540 21.94 -43.64 35.86
C ARG A 540 23.18 -43.34 35.00
N ALA A 541 23.87 -44.33 34.43
CA ALA A 541 24.95 -44.07 33.49
C ALA A 541 24.42 -43.71 32.10
N THR A 542 25.11 -42.79 31.42
CA THR A 542 24.86 -42.39 30.02
C THR A 542 25.73 -43.15 29.02
N SER A 543 26.60 -44.05 29.51
CA SER A 543 27.50 -44.87 28.72
C SER A 543 27.49 -46.32 29.22
N CYS A 544 27.99 -47.22 28.37
CA CYS A 544 28.12 -48.63 28.66
C CYS A 544 29.54 -48.93 29.15
N ASP A 545 29.65 -49.60 30.29
CA ASP A 545 30.90 -50.10 30.83
C ASP A 545 31.21 -51.49 30.27
N THR A 546 32.46 -51.76 29.89
CA THR A 546 32.89 -53.09 29.44
C THR A 546 33.03 -54.05 30.62
N CYS A 547 32.54 -55.28 30.45
CA CYS A 547 32.81 -56.34 31.41
C CYS A 547 34.24 -56.86 31.24
N SER A 548 35.10 -56.63 32.24
CA SER A 548 36.49 -57.10 32.24
C SER A 548 36.55 -58.62 32.52
N GLY A 549 36.29 -59.43 31.50
CA GLY A 549 36.44 -60.89 31.57
C GLY A 549 35.26 -61.63 32.20
N THR A 550 34.09 -61.00 32.36
CA THR A 550 32.83 -61.62 32.81
C THR A 550 31.73 -61.42 31.76
N THR A 551 30.75 -62.33 31.69
CA THR A 551 29.68 -62.28 30.69
C THR A 551 28.38 -61.71 31.29
N ARG A 552 27.80 -60.70 30.63
CA ARG A 552 26.59 -60.00 31.11
C ARG A 552 25.32 -60.72 30.66
N ARG A 553 24.39 -61.01 31.58
CA ARG A 553 23.01 -61.36 31.18
C ARG A 553 22.30 -60.13 30.60
N ARG A 554 21.50 -60.26 29.54
CA ARG A 554 20.76 -59.14 28.92
C ARG A 554 20.05 -58.30 29.99
N ARG A 555 20.34 -56.99 30.05
CA ARG A 555 19.79 -55.98 30.98
C ARG A 555 20.29 -55.98 32.44
N ALA A 556 21.39 -56.68 32.76
CA ALA A 556 21.97 -56.58 34.11
C ALA A 556 22.69 -55.24 34.34
N THR A 557 22.57 -54.66 35.55
CA THR A 557 23.26 -53.42 35.97
C THR A 557 24.69 -53.66 36.48
N SER A 558 25.17 -54.90 36.41
CA SER A 558 26.53 -55.32 36.78
C SER A 558 26.90 -56.61 36.05
N CYS A 559 28.19 -56.86 35.84
CA CYS A 559 28.65 -58.13 35.28
C CYS A 559 28.58 -59.25 36.32
N THR A 560 28.15 -60.44 35.89
CA THR A 560 28.11 -61.66 36.71
C THR A 560 28.99 -62.72 36.07
N GLY A 561 29.73 -63.50 36.86
CA GLY A 561 30.53 -64.61 36.31
C GLY A 561 29.66 -65.71 35.69
N CYS A 562 30.18 -66.42 34.71
CA CYS A 562 29.54 -67.63 34.18
C CYS A 562 29.43 -68.74 35.25
N SER A 563 28.36 -69.52 35.19
CA SER A 563 28.18 -70.72 36.02
C SER A 563 29.25 -71.78 35.72
N MET A 564 29.50 -72.68 36.69
CA MET A 564 30.43 -73.82 36.51
C MET A 564 30.12 -74.56 35.19
N ASN A 565 31.17 -74.84 34.41
CA ASN A 565 31.17 -75.43 33.05
C ASN A 565 30.95 -74.48 31.87
N TYR A 566 30.90 -73.17 32.10
CA TYR A 566 30.87 -72.18 31.03
C TYR A 566 32.06 -71.21 31.14
N VAL A 567 32.56 -70.74 30.01
CA VAL A 567 33.63 -69.73 29.94
C VAL A 567 33.05 -68.41 29.45
N ASN A 568 33.53 -67.32 30.06
CA ASN A 568 33.18 -65.98 29.61
C ASN A 568 33.71 -65.78 28.19
N GLN A 569 32.85 -65.33 27.28
CA GLN A 569 33.29 -64.86 25.96
C GLN A 569 33.45 -63.35 25.99
N ALA A 570 34.62 -62.85 25.62
CA ALA A 570 34.85 -61.41 25.50
C ALA A 570 33.88 -60.81 24.47
N GLY A 571 33.18 -59.73 24.85
CA GLY A 571 32.24 -59.02 23.98
C GLY A 571 30.91 -59.75 23.70
N LYS A 572 30.53 -60.76 24.50
CA LYS A 572 29.23 -61.43 24.36
C LYS A 572 28.43 -61.43 25.67
N ASP A 573 27.11 -61.46 25.51
CA ASP A 573 26.14 -61.60 26.61
C ASP A 573 25.89 -63.07 27.01
N ASP A 574 26.32 -64.01 26.16
CA ASP A 574 26.12 -65.44 26.38
C ASP A 574 27.42 -66.14 26.78
N CYS A 575 27.33 -66.87 27.90
CA CYS A 575 28.34 -67.79 28.35
C CYS A 575 28.41 -68.97 27.37
N THR A 576 29.59 -69.33 26.88
CA THR A 576 29.72 -70.57 26.09
C THR A 576 30.11 -71.74 26.96
N LYS A 577 29.40 -72.86 26.78
CA LYS A 577 29.73 -74.11 27.45
C LYS A 577 31.17 -74.46 27.08
N ARG A 578 31.97 -74.79 28.08
CA ARG A 578 33.38 -75.16 27.92
C ARG A 578 33.45 -76.47 27.14
N THR A 579 33.48 -76.39 25.81
CA THR A 579 33.77 -77.54 24.94
C THR A 579 35.26 -77.82 25.04
N ILE A 580 35.54 -79.09 25.27
CA ILE A 580 36.84 -79.72 25.53
C ILE A 580 37.96 -79.14 24.64
N VAL A 581 39.05 -78.74 25.31
CA VAL A 581 40.44 -78.48 24.87
C VAL A 581 40.69 -78.60 23.35
N SER A 582 40.77 -77.46 22.65
CA SER A 582 41.41 -77.35 21.34
C SER A 582 42.93 -77.37 21.53
N GLY A 583 43.61 -78.35 20.94
CA GLY A 583 45.07 -78.51 21.02
C GLY A 583 45.60 -79.86 20.55
N TYR A 584 44.74 -80.85 20.31
CA TYR A 584 45.13 -82.16 19.75
C TYR A 584 44.29 -82.43 18.49
N SER A 585 44.92 -82.47 17.31
CA SER A 585 44.30 -83.09 16.14
C SER A 585 44.48 -84.60 16.27
N ILE A 586 43.37 -85.33 16.32
CA ILE A 586 43.37 -86.79 16.34
C ILE A 586 43.37 -87.22 14.87
N GLN A 587 44.54 -87.56 14.32
CA GLN A 587 44.60 -88.38 13.11
C GLN A 587 44.47 -89.85 13.53
N ALA A 588 43.30 -90.44 13.26
CA ALA A 588 43.10 -91.88 13.41
C ALA A 588 43.49 -92.56 12.10
N HIS A 589 44.48 -93.47 12.15
CA HIS A 589 44.76 -94.40 11.06
C HIS A 589 43.99 -95.71 11.33
N CYS A 590 43.07 -96.05 10.43
CA CYS A 590 42.37 -97.33 10.43
C CYS A 590 43.15 -98.31 9.54
N VAL A 591 43.75 -99.37 10.10
CA VAL A 591 44.36 -100.45 9.32
C VAL A 591 43.40 -101.64 9.32
N ALA A 592 42.80 -101.93 8.17
CA ALA A 592 42.04 -103.17 7.95
C ALA A 592 42.97 -104.19 7.28
N THR A 593 43.07 -105.40 7.84
CA THR A 593 44.04 -106.44 7.46
C THR A 593 43.68 -107.26 6.22
N THR A 594 43.06 -106.65 5.21
CA THR A 594 42.92 -107.29 3.89
C THR A 594 43.11 -106.27 2.78
N ASN A 595 44.09 -106.55 1.90
CA ASN A 595 44.51 -105.74 0.75
C ASN A 595 43.37 -104.98 0.06
N LEU A 596 43.32 -103.65 0.23
CA LEU A 596 42.81 -102.65 -0.74
C LEU A 596 42.94 -101.22 -0.15
N GLU A 597 43.74 -100.40 -0.84
CA GLU A 597 43.87 -98.93 -0.84
C GLU A 597 43.94 -98.14 0.49
N HIS A 598 45.12 -97.56 0.76
CA HIS A 598 45.30 -96.48 1.73
C HIS A 598 44.50 -95.23 1.32
N THR A 599 43.56 -94.79 2.15
CA THR A 599 42.95 -93.46 2.03
C THR A 599 43.25 -92.62 3.26
N ASN A 600 44.08 -91.59 3.09
CA ASN A 600 44.35 -90.60 4.14
C ASN A 600 43.24 -89.55 4.16
N GLY A 601 42.78 -89.16 5.36
CA GLY A 601 41.93 -87.96 5.56
C GLY A 601 40.43 -88.18 5.77
N LYS A 602 39.98 -89.36 6.21
CA LYS A 602 38.56 -89.59 6.60
C LYS A 602 38.35 -89.40 8.10
N SER A 603 37.16 -88.95 8.50
CA SER A 603 36.80 -88.71 9.91
C SER A 603 36.48 -90.02 10.67
N ILE A 604 36.48 -89.94 12.00
CA ILE A 604 36.19 -91.09 12.88
C ILE A 604 34.80 -91.70 12.65
N GLU A 605 33.83 -90.89 12.23
CA GLU A 605 32.47 -91.29 11.90
C GLU A 605 32.43 -92.18 10.64
N TRP A 606 33.35 -91.96 9.70
CA TRP A 606 33.46 -92.78 8.49
C TRP A 606 34.01 -94.19 8.80
N CYS A 607 35.02 -94.32 9.69
CA CYS A 607 35.50 -95.64 10.12
C CYS A 607 34.44 -96.41 10.94
N ALA A 608 33.67 -95.72 11.80
CA ALA A 608 32.61 -96.34 12.60
C ALA A 608 31.46 -96.87 11.73
N ALA A 609 31.07 -96.14 10.68
CA ALA A 609 30.04 -96.58 9.73
C ALA A 609 30.44 -97.85 8.97
N ARG A 610 31.74 -98.05 8.69
CA ARG A 610 32.24 -99.19 7.91
C ARG A 610 32.48 -100.45 8.76
N CYS A 611 32.91 -100.32 10.01
CA CYS A 611 32.91 -101.45 10.97
C CYS A 611 31.48 -101.89 11.34
N ASN A 612 30.43 -101.08 11.10
CA ASN A 612 29.04 -101.52 11.32
C ASN A 612 28.45 -102.36 10.17
N GLN A 613 29.08 -102.36 8.98
CA GLN A 613 28.64 -103.16 7.83
C GLN A 613 29.36 -104.52 7.71
N LEU A 614 30.47 -104.70 8.42
CA LEU A 614 31.21 -105.96 8.52
C LEU A 614 31.09 -106.47 9.95
N ALA A 615 30.70 -107.72 10.14
CA ALA A 615 30.45 -108.29 11.47
C ALA A 615 31.56 -107.92 12.48
N TRP A 616 31.16 -107.42 13.66
CA TRP A 616 32.01 -106.82 14.71
C TRP A 616 33.24 -107.63 15.17
N ARG A 617 33.37 -108.90 14.74
CA ARG A 617 34.48 -109.79 15.12
C ARG A 617 35.81 -109.52 14.40
N MET A 618 35.87 -108.61 13.42
CA MET A 618 37.11 -108.34 12.66
C MET A 618 37.82 -107.01 12.99
N CYS A 619 37.28 -106.14 13.86
CA CYS A 619 37.94 -104.88 14.20
C CYS A 619 38.82 -105.06 15.46
N VAL A 620 40.13 -105.33 15.28
CA VAL A 620 41.09 -105.54 16.40
C VAL A 620 41.96 -104.29 16.60
N GLY A 621 41.62 -103.48 17.62
CA GLY A 621 42.51 -102.48 18.22
C GLY A 621 42.61 -101.11 17.54
N PHE A 622 42.42 -100.04 18.32
CA PHE A 622 42.79 -98.67 17.93
C PHE A 622 44.10 -98.29 18.63
N ASN A 623 45.11 -97.89 17.86
CA ASN A 623 46.37 -97.39 18.42
C ASN A 623 46.47 -95.89 18.15
N PHE A 624 46.63 -95.09 19.21
CA PHE A 624 46.74 -93.64 19.12
C PHE A 624 48.20 -93.23 19.33
N ASN A 625 48.85 -92.70 18.30
CA ASN A 625 50.14 -92.04 18.43
C ASN A 625 49.94 -90.53 18.36
N PHE A 626 50.37 -89.82 19.41
CA PHE A 626 50.36 -88.36 19.44
C PHE A 626 51.71 -87.83 18.94
N HIS A 627 51.72 -87.14 17.81
CA HIS A 627 52.90 -86.40 17.32
C HIS A 627 52.79 -84.91 17.64
N LYS A 628 53.92 -84.31 18.02
CA LYS A 628 54.07 -82.89 18.36
C LYS A 628 54.78 -82.16 17.21
N ASN A 629 54.05 -81.43 16.37
CA ASN A 629 54.62 -80.51 15.37
C ASN A 629 54.01 -79.10 15.59
N GLN A 630 54.80 -78.13 16.05
CA GLN A 630 55.56 -77.12 15.27
C GLN A 630 54.67 -75.99 14.71
N CYS A 631 54.67 -74.85 15.41
CA CYS A 631 54.26 -73.54 14.88
C CYS A 631 55.53 -72.72 14.58
N ALA A 632 55.57 -72.05 13.41
CA ALA A 632 56.58 -71.03 13.10
C ALA A 632 56.01 -69.61 13.36
N PRO A 633 56.84 -68.63 13.80
CA PRO A 633 56.38 -67.31 14.24
C PRO A 633 56.73 -66.17 13.26
N SER A 634 56.00 -65.05 13.33
CA SER A 634 56.49 -63.73 12.91
C SER A 634 56.03 -62.63 13.88
N GLY A 635 56.98 -61.94 14.51
CA GLY A 635 56.77 -60.65 15.20
C GLY A 635 57.29 -60.57 16.65
N PRO A 636 58.08 -59.53 17.05
CA PRO A 636 59.09 -59.67 18.11
C PRO A 636 58.71 -59.12 19.50
N CYS A 637 59.48 -59.59 20.48
CA CYS A 637 59.36 -59.48 21.93
C CYS A 637 59.65 -58.11 22.57
N ARG A 638 59.03 -57.86 23.73
CA ARG A 638 59.54 -57.22 24.99
C ARG A 638 58.44 -57.49 26.06
N GLY A 639 58.65 -57.88 27.32
CA GLY A 639 59.79 -57.85 28.23
C GLY A 639 59.54 -58.76 29.46
N LYS A 640 60.47 -58.68 30.41
CA LYS A 640 60.92 -59.67 31.41
C LYS A 640 60.02 -59.92 32.65
N GLY A 641 60.23 -61.09 33.25
CA GLY A 641 60.03 -61.44 34.68
C GLY A 641 59.19 -62.71 34.83
N GLY A 642 59.58 -63.82 35.48
CA GLY A 642 60.68 -64.15 36.38
C GLY A 642 60.12 -64.91 37.59
N GLY A 643 60.32 -66.23 37.67
CA GLY A 643 60.14 -67.05 38.90
C GLY A 643 58.95 -68.04 38.92
N PRO A 644 58.98 -69.08 39.78
CA PRO A 644 59.33 -70.44 39.35
C PRO A 644 58.30 -71.54 39.69
N ASP A 645 58.53 -72.71 39.07
CA ASP A 645 58.21 -74.11 39.43
C ASP A 645 57.08 -74.44 40.42
N LEU A 646 56.30 -75.48 40.09
CA LEU A 646 56.07 -76.66 40.94
C LEU A 646 55.19 -77.73 40.25
N ASN A 647 55.74 -78.94 40.27
CA ASN A 647 55.11 -80.26 40.46
C ASN A 647 54.24 -80.94 39.40
N SER A 648 54.87 -81.99 38.88
CA SER A 648 54.32 -83.30 38.52
C SER A 648 53.20 -83.80 39.45
N TRP A 649 52.17 -84.40 38.86
CA TRP A 649 51.26 -85.34 39.53
C TRP A 649 51.04 -86.57 38.65
N HIS A 650 51.43 -87.73 39.19
CA HIS A 650 50.93 -89.03 38.77
C HIS A 650 49.59 -89.31 39.47
N PHE A 651 48.61 -89.82 38.74
CA PHE A 651 47.51 -90.58 39.34
C PHE A 651 47.35 -91.92 38.63
N TYR A 652 47.53 -92.99 39.41
CA TYR A 652 47.06 -94.34 39.14
C TYR A 652 45.53 -94.38 39.10
N ARG A 653 44.97 -95.19 38.20
CA ARG A 653 43.55 -95.57 38.20
C ARG A 653 43.45 -97.11 38.25
N LYS A 654 43.00 -97.65 39.38
CA LYS A 654 42.15 -98.87 39.44
C LYS A 654 40.71 -98.36 39.36
N ARG A 655 39.74 -98.98 38.70
CA ARG A 655 39.61 -100.28 38.05
C ARG A 655 38.73 -100.07 36.82
#